data_AF-A0A8T1ZXG0-F1
#
_entry.id   AF-A0A8T1ZXG0-F1
#
_cell.length_a   1.000
_cell.length_b   1.000
_cell.length_c   1.000
_cell.angle_alpha   90.00
_cell.angle_beta   90.00
_cell.angle_gamma   90.00
#
_symmetry.space_group_name_H-M   'P 1'
#
loop_
_entity.id
_entity.type
_entity.pdbx_description
1 polymer ?
#
loop_
_entity_poly.entity_id
_entity_poly.type
_entity_poly.pdbx_seq_one_letter_code
_entity_poly.pdbx_strand_id
1 'polypeptide(L)'
;MPPKKGLKRKRLAKATTEEPGSTEEPSPTVEPSTTTTVEPGSTEEPSPTAIEGEQVPETLSPVLEESDKNEEENSKKNEEEESGEEEDDKEEEKEEGNEEGNEEGEESSSDDGSRSLDRESSSDESKEDEIAPENASENAMDTMSENVNIYFKCKGRMYTLMMKTSGENITLSMLVGRICTKLGLDESKVKLQLRYNAVLLGSTEEIYICDDEDVGVYISSGENNRRYVLYVEVITPPELPEQLSRVEVINKSSAGKNYEDEMRDNAAIVLCECEEQGTEPKEAIVEVDDTQDAEIGSQDESMDIHDDRGDEYVEPPPVVEAGQFKKEWEDGIGLNLFQEFPSRAALQEVVDKGAFANSFGYVIKKSDKERYLLTCAKESCAWRIRASNIQNTSIYSIRKYNKMHTCTRISKSKTRMRKRKGTPELVAALLHDTFPGQMETPVPKVIMELVQTKLGVKISYSTALRGKRQAICDLKGSAEDSYKDINCYLYMLKKVNEGTITYLKLDEEDKFQYLFIALRASIEGFQVMRKVIIVDATHLKNGYGGVLVFASAQDPNRHHYIIAIGVLDGENDASWGWFFEKLLTVVPDTPELVFMSDRNSSLIKGIRNVYFAAHHGYCIWHLSQNVKGHATNVNRDVVAWRFMELSRVYTMAEFEREYRIFKLRYPSAANYLEDTTVKEKWARCCFRGQRYNLDTSNCVESLNSVFLNARKYSLIPMLDAIMSKISVWFNEHRKEAASGSNENKLVPLVENYLHDLWVEAEKLKVTELNTFQLEYNVRGSEGKEYFVNLLLKTCSCKVFDIQKYPCVHALAGFIAFESDTTRTRSMEIHELVSKYYWAEMWALAYYRTIYLVPDKSQWDIPDEIKALKVLPLPRKKKKGRTKVLRLPSTGERRPKRQRTQNKRRPRQSLQWLLFGNHSI
;
A
#
# COMPACT_ATOMS: atom_id res chain seq x y z
N MET A 1 -10.38 -51.70 55.41
CA MET A 1 -10.90 -50.54 56.20
C MET A 1 -10.88 -49.27 55.32
N PRO A 2 -11.51 -48.14 55.72
CA PRO A 2 -12.12 -47.16 54.79
C PRO A 2 -11.49 -45.73 54.98
N PRO A 3 -12.15 -44.54 54.84
CA PRO A 3 -13.54 -44.20 54.44
C PRO A 3 -13.88 -42.88 53.67
N LYS A 4 -14.94 -42.95 52.82
CA LYS A 4 -16.08 -41.97 52.68
C LYS A 4 -15.76 -40.58 52.06
N LYS A 5 -16.67 -39.75 51.50
CA LYS A 5 -18.15 -39.63 51.26
C LYS A 5 -18.32 -38.70 50.01
N GLY A 6 -19.43 -38.61 49.25
CA GLY A 6 -20.66 -39.41 49.15
C GLY A 6 -21.89 -38.67 48.54
N LEU A 7 -22.58 -39.31 47.56
CA LEU A 7 -23.96 -39.06 47.02
C LEU A 7 -24.16 -37.82 46.11
N LYS A 8 -24.84 -37.88 44.93
CA LYS A 8 -26.21 -38.35 44.49
C LYS A 8 -27.32 -37.33 44.86
N ARG A 9 -28.38 -37.07 44.07
CA ARG A 9 -29.13 -37.79 42.99
C ARG A 9 -29.50 -36.79 41.86
N LYS A 10 -29.90 -37.07 40.60
CA LYS A 10 -30.57 -38.17 39.84
C LYS A 10 -32.08 -38.36 40.06
N ARG A 11 -32.88 -38.17 39.01
CA ARG A 11 -34.19 -38.83 38.81
C ARG A 11 -34.43 -39.09 37.31
N LEU A 12 -35.13 -40.17 37.00
CA LEU A 12 -35.61 -40.58 35.67
C LEU A 12 -37.11 -40.89 35.79
N ALA A 13 -37.82 -40.92 34.67
CA ALA A 13 -39.08 -41.64 34.51
C ALA A 13 -39.11 -42.26 33.10
N LYS A 14 -39.78 -43.42 32.94
CA LYS A 14 -39.92 -44.14 31.67
C LYS A 14 -41.17 -45.03 31.72
N ALA A 15 -42.01 -44.93 30.70
CA ALA A 15 -43.15 -45.79 30.36
C ALA A 15 -43.44 -45.54 28.85
N THR A 16 -43.84 -46.41 27.92
CA THR A 16 -44.06 -47.87 27.72
C THR A 16 -45.42 -48.06 27.05
N THR A 17 -45.47 -48.90 26.00
CA THR A 17 -46.66 -49.41 25.28
C THR A 17 -47.51 -48.34 24.53
N GLU A 18 -48.24 -48.60 23.44
CA GLU A 18 -48.75 -49.85 22.82
C GLU A 18 -48.56 -49.90 21.27
N GLU A 19 -48.82 -51.06 20.65
CA GLU A 19 -49.07 -51.31 19.20
C GLU A 19 -50.63 -51.48 18.99
N PRO A 20 -51.24 -51.84 17.81
CA PRO A 20 -50.69 -52.32 16.52
C PRO A 20 -51.40 -51.87 15.20
N GLY A 21 -50.84 -52.32 14.06
CA GLY A 21 -51.54 -52.57 12.78
C GLY A 21 -51.80 -51.36 11.85
N SER A 22 -52.16 -51.53 10.58
CA SER A 22 -52.04 -52.69 9.65
C SER A 22 -52.51 -52.27 8.24
N THR A 23 -52.00 -52.92 7.17
CA THR A 23 -52.47 -52.80 5.75
C THR A 23 -52.38 -51.38 5.14
N GLU A 24 -52.36 -51.14 3.82
CA GLU A 24 -52.58 -51.97 2.62
C GLU A 24 -51.80 -51.37 1.42
N GLU A 25 -51.44 -52.17 0.41
CA GLU A 25 -51.15 -51.64 -0.95
C GLU A 25 -52.48 -51.57 -1.73
N PRO A 26 -52.62 -50.66 -2.71
CA PRO A 26 -52.51 -51.16 -4.08
C PRO A 26 -51.94 -50.16 -5.12
N SER A 27 -51.43 -50.74 -6.22
CA SER A 27 -51.36 -50.15 -7.57
C SER A 27 -52.41 -50.86 -8.47
N PRO A 28 -52.63 -50.57 -9.78
CA PRO A 28 -51.86 -49.73 -10.71
C PRO A 28 -52.72 -48.94 -11.76
N THR A 29 -52.09 -48.59 -12.90
CA THR A 29 -52.61 -48.53 -14.30
C THR A 29 -53.41 -47.32 -14.87
N VAL A 30 -52.87 -46.84 -16.01
CA VAL A 30 -53.53 -46.54 -17.32
C VAL A 30 -54.06 -45.12 -17.63
N GLU A 31 -53.85 -44.73 -18.90
CA GLU A 31 -54.19 -43.48 -19.61
C GLU A 31 -55.66 -43.45 -20.11
N PRO A 32 -56.19 -42.35 -20.72
CA PRO A 32 -55.94 -42.09 -22.15
C PRO A 32 -55.92 -40.58 -22.57
N SER A 33 -55.88 -40.38 -23.89
CA SER A 33 -55.79 -39.14 -24.71
C SER A 33 -57.02 -38.18 -24.62
N THR A 34 -57.15 -37.03 -25.33
CA THR A 34 -56.76 -36.68 -26.73
C THR A 34 -56.92 -35.16 -27.06
N THR A 35 -56.06 -34.61 -27.95
CA THR A 35 -56.24 -33.52 -28.98
C THR A 35 -57.16 -32.28 -28.76
N THR A 36 -56.87 -31.07 -29.29
CA THR A 36 -56.81 -30.74 -30.74
C THR A 36 -56.05 -29.43 -31.14
N THR A 37 -55.14 -29.53 -32.14
CA THR A 37 -54.94 -28.70 -33.39
C THR A 37 -54.83 -27.15 -33.34
N VAL A 38 -54.09 -26.40 -34.20
CA VAL A 38 -53.32 -26.66 -35.46
C VAL A 38 -52.32 -25.47 -35.69
N GLU A 39 -50.99 -25.68 -35.87
CA GLU A 39 -50.16 -25.57 -37.11
C GLU A 39 -49.83 -24.15 -37.69
N PRO A 40 -48.80 -23.95 -38.57
CA PRO A 40 -47.47 -24.58 -38.63
C PRO A 40 -46.29 -23.60 -38.95
N GLY A 41 -45.02 -24.07 -38.98
CA GLY A 41 -43.88 -23.27 -39.49
C GLY A 41 -42.45 -23.87 -39.34
N SER A 42 -42.07 -24.74 -40.30
CA SER A 42 -40.73 -25.00 -40.92
C SER A 42 -39.48 -24.15 -40.51
N THR A 43 -38.22 -24.63 -40.47
CA THR A 43 -37.56 -25.84 -41.07
C THR A 43 -36.39 -26.41 -40.22
N GLU A 44 -36.35 -27.74 -40.10
CA GLU A 44 -35.22 -28.69 -40.37
C GLU A 44 -33.79 -28.53 -39.75
N GLU A 45 -33.37 -29.56 -39.00
CA GLU A 45 -31.98 -30.08 -38.97
C GLU A 45 -31.73 -31.03 -40.18
N PRO A 46 -30.50 -31.52 -40.44
CA PRO A 46 -30.23 -32.91 -40.02
C PRO A 46 -28.77 -33.33 -39.73
N SER A 47 -28.64 -34.48 -39.07
CA SER A 47 -27.53 -35.46 -39.13
C SER A 47 -28.10 -36.86 -38.79
N PRO A 48 -27.41 -38.03 -38.89
CA PRO A 48 -26.04 -38.33 -39.35
C PRO A 48 -25.95 -39.61 -40.26
N THR A 49 -24.79 -40.33 -40.22
CA THR A 49 -24.55 -41.80 -40.44
C THR A 49 -24.33 -42.46 -41.83
N ALA A 50 -23.05 -42.77 -42.12
CA ALA A 50 -22.41 -44.11 -42.30
C ALA A 50 -22.71 -45.07 -43.49
N ILE A 51 -21.64 -45.75 -44.00
CA ILE A 51 -21.44 -47.23 -44.26
C ILE A 51 -20.31 -47.50 -45.30
N GLU A 52 -19.52 -48.59 -45.09
CA GLU A 52 -18.62 -49.46 -45.95
C GLU A 52 -18.09 -49.01 -47.35
N GLY A 53 -17.01 -49.56 -47.95
CA GLY A 53 -16.04 -50.62 -47.63
C GLY A 53 -15.21 -51.08 -48.89
N GLU A 54 -14.11 -51.84 -48.70
CA GLU A 54 -13.30 -52.53 -49.76
C GLU A 54 -12.54 -51.63 -50.81
N GLN A 55 -11.54 -52.05 -51.63
CA GLN A 55 -10.78 -53.31 -51.83
C GLN A 55 -9.32 -53.03 -52.37
N VAL A 56 -8.52 -54.07 -52.61
CA VAL A 56 -7.10 -54.02 -53.11
C VAL A 56 -7.01 -54.06 -54.66
N PRO A 57 -5.84 -53.80 -55.28
CA PRO A 57 -5.18 -54.89 -56.01
C PRO A 57 -3.64 -54.97 -55.89
N GLU A 58 -3.07 -56.14 -56.22
CA GLU A 58 -1.65 -56.50 -56.13
C GLU A 58 -0.85 -56.34 -57.45
N THR A 59 0.39 -56.84 -57.46
CA THR A 59 1.35 -57.20 -58.55
C THR A 59 2.60 -56.30 -58.65
N LEU A 60 3.83 -56.80 -58.84
CA LEU A 60 4.37 -58.19 -58.92
C LEU A 60 5.89 -58.20 -58.54
N SER A 61 6.40 -59.34 -58.02
CA SER A 61 7.84 -59.64 -57.80
C SER A 61 8.49 -60.19 -59.11
N PRO A 62 9.76 -60.72 -59.20
CA PRO A 62 10.83 -60.99 -58.19
C PRO A 62 12.23 -60.42 -58.57
N VAL A 63 13.37 -60.75 -57.91
CA VAL A 63 14.31 -61.87 -58.25
C VAL A 63 15.54 -61.89 -57.30
N LEU A 64 15.79 -63.02 -56.60
CA LEU A 64 17.10 -63.64 -56.20
C LEU A 64 18.15 -62.80 -55.40
N GLU A 65 19.28 -63.26 -54.83
CA GLU A 65 19.88 -64.54 -54.30
C GLU A 65 21.17 -64.12 -53.52
N GLU A 66 21.76 -64.80 -52.53
CA GLU A 66 21.37 -65.87 -51.59
C GLU A 66 22.40 -65.90 -50.41
N SER A 67 22.09 -66.58 -49.29
CA SER A 67 23.07 -67.11 -48.29
C SER A 67 23.86 -66.09 -47.41
N ASP A 68 24.46 -66.41 -46.23
CA ASP A 68 24.38 -67.64 -45.43
C ASP A 68 24.73 -67.45 -43.92
N LYS A 69 24.38 -68.47 -43.11
CA LYS A 69 25.08 -69.10 -41.93
C LYS A 69 26.35 -68.41 -41.33
N ASN A 70 26.72 -68.49 -40.04
CA ASN A 70 26.28 -69.19 -38.81
C ASN A 70 27.02 -68.51 -37.61
N GLU A 71 27.16 -68.95 -36.33
CA GLU A 71 26.89 -70.14 -35.46
C GLU A 71 26.76 -69.59 -33.99
N GLU A 72 26.01 -70.19 -33.04
CA GLU A 72 26.46 -71.10 -31.93
C GLU A 72 27.65 -70.64 -31.03
N GLU A 73 27.73 -70.86 -29.71
CA GLU A 73 26.87 -71.61 -28.75
C GLU A 73 27.09 -71.21 -27.26
N ASN A 74 26.15 -71.60 -26.37
CA ASN A 74 26.25 -72.08 -24.95
C ASN A 74 27.38 -71.66 -23.95
N SER A 75 27.22 -71.67 -22.60
CA SER A 75 26.05 -71.66 -21.67
C SER A 75 26.46 -71.65 -20.17
N LYS A 76 25.51 -71.36 -19.26
CA LYS A 76 25.32 -71.87 -17.86
C LYS A 76 26.06 -71.26 -16.63
N LYS A 77 25.21 -70.80 -15.68
CA LYS A 77 25.16 -71.02 -14.19
C LYS A 77 25.64 -69.95 -13.17
N ASN A 78 24.65 -69.19 -12.68
CA ASN A 78 24.12 -69.06 -11.29
C ASN A 78 25.00 -68.80 -10.04
N GLU A 79 24.32 -68.17 -9.05
CA GLU A 79 24.64 -67.99 -7.59
C GLU A 79 25.71 -66.91 -7.25
N GLU A 80 25.51 -65.96 -6.30
CA GLU A 80 24.29 -65.52 -5.56
C GLU A 80 24.47 -64.10 -4.92
N GLU A 81 23.36 -63.45 -4.57
CA GLU A 81 23.11 -62.25 -3.70
C GLU A 81 23.88 -60.88 -3.80
N GLU A 82 23.05 -59.83 -3.90
CA GLU A 82 23.14 -58.38 -3.53
C GLU A 82 24.46 -57.69 -3.11
N SER A 83 24.84 -56.62 -3.84
CA SER A 83 24.96 -55.23 -3.29
C SER A 83 25.32 -54.18 -4.37
N GLY A 84 24.85 -52.93 -4.24
CA GLY A 84 25.56 -51.73 -4.75
C GLY A 84 25.02 -51.01 -6.00
N GLU A 85 24.35 -49.87 -5.76
CA GLU A 85 24.61 -48.51 -6.29
C GLU A 85 24.86 -48.19 -7.80
N GLU A 86 24.20 -47.10 -8.21
CA GLU A 86 24.56 -46.04 -9.20
C GLU A 86 24.54 -46.28 -10.75
N GLU A 87 23.63 -45.51 -11.37
CA GLU A 87 23.74 -44.65 -12.57
C GLU A 87 24.19 -45.15 -13.97
N ASP A 88 23.37 -44.70 -14.94
CA ASP A 88 23.64 -44.22 -16.30
C ASP A 88 23.94 -45.14 -17.52
N ASP A 89 23.16 -44.82 -18.57
CA ASP A 89 23.43 -44.76 -20.01
C ASP A 89 23.91 -45.99 -20.82
N LYS A 90 22.99 -46.46 -21.68
CA LYS A 90 22.99 -46.07 -23.11
C LYS A 90 21.58 -46.21 -23.71
N GLU A 91 21.05 -45.29 -24.53
CA GLU A 91 21.64 -44.41 -25.55
C GLU A 91 22.09 -45.15 -26.81
N GLU A 92 22.09 -44.41 -27.92
CA GLU A 92 22.58 -44.73 -29.26
C GLU A 92 21.82 -45.78 -30.13
N GLU A 93 21.67 -45.59 -31.45
CA GLU A 93 21.48 -44.34 -32.23
C GLU A 93 21.21 -44.69 -33.73
N LYS A 94 21.25 -43.67 -34.61
CA LYS A 94 21.78 -43.73 -36.00
C LYS A 94 20.93 -44.50 -37.03
N GLU A 95 20.97 -44.28 -38.34
CA GLU A 95 21.43 -43.27 -39.33
C GLU A 95 21.13 -43.98 -40.70
N GLU A 96 21.13 -43.39 -41.89
CA GLU A 96 21.01 -42.01 -42.37
C GLU A 96 20.58 -42.05 -43.86
N GLY A 97 19.98 -40.98 -44.38
CA GLY A 97 20.01 -40.63 -45.81
C GLY A 97 19.33 -41.59 -46.81
N ASN A 98 19.41 -41.31 -48.12
CA ASN A 98 19.66 -40.01 -48.77
C ASN A 98 19.11 -40.01 -50.21
N GLU A 99 19.12 -38.84 -50.87
CA GLU A 99 19.17 -38.68 -52.35
C GLU A 99 17.98 -39.21 -53.20
N GLU A 100 17.73 -38.72 -54.43
CA GLU A 100 17.84 -37.37 -55.01
C GLU A 100 17.04 -37.32 -56.34
N GLY A 101 16.88 -36.13 -56.94
CA GLY A 101 16.71 -35.98 -58.40
C GLY A 101 15.30 -35.91 -59.01
N ASN A 102 14.91 -34.69 -59.44
CA ASN A 102 14.53 -34.28 -60.82
C ASN A 102 13.41 -35.04 -61.59
N GLU A 103 12.62 -34.45 -62.52
CA GLU A 103 12.71 -33.19 -63.28
C GLU A 103 11.33 -32.82 -63.91
N GLU A 104 11.14 -31.55 -64.30
CA GLU A 104 10.18 -31.01 -65.33
C GLU A 104 8.64 -31.26 -65.21
N GLY A 105 7.74 -30.34 -65.62
CA GLY A 105 7.87 -28.98 -66.16
C GLY A 105 6.52 -28.37 -66.60
N GLU A 106 6.51 -27.09 -67.03
CA GLU A 106 5.48 -26.38 -67.86
C GLU A 106 4.05 -26.12 -67.26
N GLU A 107 3.30 -25.05 -67.55
CA GLU A 107 3.60 -23.68 -68.08
C GLU A 107 2.40 -22.69 -67.84
N SER A 108 2.46 -21.45 -68.39
CA SER A 108 1.46 -20.34 -68.41
C SER A 108 1.22 -19.57 -67.08
N SER A 109 1.29 -18.22 -66.92
CA SER A 109 1.00 -17.00 -67.72
C SER A 109 -0.46 -16.47 -67.56
N SER A 110 -0.77 -15.17 -67.46
CA SER A 110 -0.04 -13.93 -67.83
C SER A 110 -0.50 -12.63 -67.10
N ASP A 111 0.13 -11.50 -67.45
CA ASP A 111 -0.36 -10.08 -67.47
C ASP A 111 -0.53 -9.23 -66.18
N ASP A 112 0.52 -8.45 -65.89
CA ASP A 112 0.65 -6.97 -65.96
C ASP A 112 -0.59 -6.02 -65.76
N GLY A 113 -0.39 -4.81 -65.20
CA GLY A 113 -1.51 -3.88 -64.94
C GLY A 113 -1.29 -2.56 -64.16
N SER A 114 -0.16 -1.87 -64.36
CA SER A 114 0.21 -0.52 -63.84
C SER A 114 -0.86 0.56 -63.47
N ARG A 115 -0.46 1.50 -62.58
CA ARG A 115 -0.74 2.99 -62.52
C ARG A 115 -1.90 3.64 -61.68
N SER A 116 -1.49 4.19 -60.52
CA SER A 116 -1.37 5.65 -60.18
C SER A 116 -2.57 6.64 -59.96
N LEU A 117 -2.32 7.59 -59.04
CA LEU A 117 -2.85 8.98 -58.86
C LEU A 117 -4.07 9.29 -57.96
N ASP A 118 -3.77 9.83 -56.77
CA ASP A 118 -4.14 11.17 -56.23
C ASP A 118 -5.57 11.79 -56.33
N ARG A 119 -6.07 12.15 -55.13
CA ARG A 119 -6.64 13.46 -54.69
C ARG A 119 -8.13 13.86 -54.88
N GLU A 120 -8.72 14.16 -53.71
CA GLU A 120 -9.46 15.40 -53.32
C GLU A 120 -10.70 15.91 -54.10
N SER A 121 -11.88 15.83 -53.48
CA SER A 121 -12.80 16.97 -53.12
C SER A 121 -14.06 16.39 -52.43
N SER A 122 -14.45 16.86 -51.23
CA SER A 122 -15.34 18.01 -50.90
C SER A 122 -16.85 17.69 -51.07
N SER A 123 -17.81 18.26 -50.34
CA SER A 123 -17.76 19.31 -49.29
C SER A 123 -19.06 19.33 -48.42
N ASP A 124 -19.09 20.26 -47.46
CA ASP A 124 -20.25 21.06 -46.99
C ASP A 124 -21.05 20.70 -45.71
N GLU A 125 -21.11 21.75 -44.87
CA GLU A 125 -22.20 22.22 -43.98
C GLU A 125 -22.75 21.37 -42.80
N SER A 126 -23.19 21.98 -41.67
CA SER A 126 -22.93 23.31 -41.10
C SER A 126 -23.43 23.42 -39.63
N LYS A 127 -22.98 24.49 -38.94
CA LYS A 127 -23.54 25.20 -37.76
C LYS A 127 -22.82 25.10 -36.41
N GLU A 128 -22.67 26.28 -35.81
CA GLU A 128 -22.19 26.57 -34.46
C GLU A 128 -23.35 26.70 -33.45
N ASP A 129 -23.00 26.77 -32.16
CA ASP A 129 -23.65 27.63 -31.17
C ASP A 129 -22.56 28.16 -30.22
N GLU A 130 -22.62 29.43 -29.83
CA GLU A 130 -21.56 30.18 -29.11
C GLU A 130 -21.84 30.37 -27.59
N ILE A 131 -21.00 31.20 -26.93
CA ILE A 131 -21.22 31.90 -25.63
C ILE A 131 -20.99 31.03 -24.37
N ALA A 132 -20.16 31.39 -23.37
CA ALA A 132 -19.13 32.43 -23.20
C ALA A 132 -18.24 32.10 -21.95
N PRO A 133 -17.06 32.74 -21.75
CA PRO A 133 -16.15 32.47 -20.62
C PRO A 133 -16.40 33.38 -19.39
N GLU A 134 -15.43 33.42 -18.45
CA GLU A 134 -15.35 34.22 -17.20
C GLU A 134 -16.12 33.70 -15.96
N ASN A 135 -15.67 33.87 -14.70
CA ASN A 135 -14.36 34.28 -14.17
C ASN A 135 -14.08 33.68 -12.76
N ALA A 136 -12.90 33.97 -12.19
CA ALA A 136 -12.37 33.37 -10.96
C ALA A 136 -13.09 33.70 -9.63
N SER A 137 -12.90 32.83 -8.62
CA SER A 137 -12.93 33.19 -7.18
C SER A 137 -12.00 32.25 -6.38
N GLU A 138 -11.51 32.69 -5.22
CA GLU A 138 -10.18 32.30 -4.72
C GLU A 138 -10.12 31.21 -3.62
N ASN A 139 -8.90 30.76 -3.39
CA ASN A 139 -8.40 29.86 -2.33
C ASN A 139 -9.01 30.05 -0.93
N ALA A 140 -9.27 28.93 -0.25
CA ALA A 140 -9.49 28.88 1.20
C ALA A 140 -8.94 27.60 1.87
N MET A 141 -7.64 27.36 1.71
CA MET A 141 -6.73 26.52 2.54
C MET A 141 -7.28 25.26 3.25
N ASP A 142 -6.77 24.08 2.86
CA ASP A 142 -6.62 22.94 3.78
C ASP A 142 -5.12 22.60 3.91
N THR A 143 -4.57 22.64 5.14
CA THR A 143 -3.12 22.66 5.37
C THR A 143 -2.51 21.25 5.39
N MET A 144 -2.40 20.66 4.20
CA MET A 144 -1.53 19.50 3.96
C MET A 144 -0.09 19.83 4.37
N SER A 145 0.50 19.05 5.28
CA SER A 145 1.94 19.14 5.53
C SER A 145 2.69 18.49 4.37
N GLU A 146 3.05 19.27 3.36
CA GLU A 146 3.86 18.80 2.24
C GLU A 146 5.18 18.19 2.73
N ASN A 147 5.63 17.14 2.04
CA ASN A 147 6.93 16.51 2.30
C ASN A 147 7.77 16.62 1.04
N VAL A 148 8.64 17.62 0.98
CA VAL A 148 9.53 17.84 -0.17
C VAL A 148 10.58 16.73 -0.22
N ASN A 149 10.60 15.98 -1.32
CA ASN A 149 11.62 14.99 -1.61
C ASN A 149 12.67 15.59 -2.56
N ILE A 150 13.92 15.56 -2.13
CA ILE A 150 15.09 16.09 -2.85
C ILE A 150 16.01 14.91 -3.19
N TYR A 151 16.43 14.81 -4.44
CA TYR A 151 17.37 13.80 -4.92
C TYR A 151 18.72 14.46 -5.15
N PHE A 152 19.79 13.90 -4.59
CA PHE A 152 21.11 14.50 -4.69
C PHE A 152 22.21 13.47 -4.97
N LYS A 153 23.24 13.88 -5.73
CA LYS A 153 24.39 13.06 -6.13
C LYS A 153 25.65 13.59 -5.46
N CYS A 154 26.35 12.74 -4.71
CA CYS A 154 27.63 13.10 -4.07
C CYS A 154 28.65 11.99 -4.27
N LYS A 155 29.86 12.35 -4.75
CA LYS A 155 30.95 11.40 -5.09
C LYS A 155 30.45 10.20 -5.92
N GLY A 156 29.73 10.50 -7.00
CA GLY A 156 29.13 9.55 -7.94
C GLY A 156 27.84 8.85 -7.47
N ARG A 157 27.54 8.84 -6.16
CA ARG A 157 26.40 8.09 -5.59
C ARG A 157 25.16 8.95 -5.43
N MET A 158 23.98 8.36 -5.71
CA MET A 158 22.68 8.98 -5.51
C MET A 158 22.14 8.79 -4.09
N TYR A 159 21.47 9.81 -3.56
CA TYR A 159 20.85 9.85 -2.24
C TYR A 159 19.49 10.56 -2.31
N THR A 160 18.54 10.14 -1.46
CA THR A 160 17.24 10.82 -1.30
C THR A 160 17.12 11.45 0.07
N LEU A 161 16.70 12.71 0.12
CA LEU A 161 16.38 13.48 1.30
C LEU A 161 14.87 13.74 1.34
N MET A 162 14.25 13.59 2.52
CA MET A 162 12.86 13.98 2.76
C MET A 162 12.83 15.11 3.79
N MET A 163 12.27 16.24 3.42
CA MET A 163 11.98 17.37 4.30
C MET A 163 10.52 17.30 4.75
N LYS A 164 10.21 17.84 5.92
CA LYS A 164 8.89 17.72 6.58
C LYS A 164 8.29 19.10 6.88
N THR A 165 8.42 19.94 5.87
CA THR A 165 8.09 21.37 5.84
C THR A 165 7.65 21.67 4.40
N SER A 166 6.79 22.67 4.19
CA SER A 166 6.47 23.14 2.83
C SER A 166 7.72 23.71 2.14
N GLY A 167 7.68 23.78 0.81
CA GLY A 167 8.85 24.18 0.01
C GLY A 167 9.42 25.55 0.39
N GLU A 168 8.53 26.51 0.60
CA GLU A 168 8.81 27.89 1.00
C GLU A 168 9.53 28.02 2.36
N ASN A 169 9.53 26.96 3.18
CA ASN A 169 10.09 26.95 4.54
C ASN A 169 11.34 26.06 4.66
N ILE A 170 12.10 25.91 3.56
CA ILE A 170 13.36 25.16 3.53
C ILE A 170 14.49 26.12 3.17
N THR A 171 15.29 26.49 4.17
CA THR A 171 16.50 27.31 3.97
C THR A 171 17.69 26.46 3.53
N LEU A 172 18.70 27.10 2.96
CA LEU A 172 20.00 26.51 2.59
C LEU A 172 20.69 25.87 3.79
N SER A 173 20.67 26.52 4.97
CA SER A 173 21.19 25.90 6.21
C SER A 173 20.42 24.62 6.57
N MET A 174 19.08 24.63 6.47
CA MET A 174 18.29 23.42 6.69
C MET A 174 18.57 22.32 5.66
N LEU A 175 18.87 22.68 4.41
CA LEU A 175 19.23 21.73 3.36
C LEU A 175 20.64 21.15 3.59
N VAL A 176 21.64 22.00 3.82
CA VAL A 176 23.05 21.65 4.08
C VAL A 176 23.19 20.75 5.31
N GLY A 177 22.68 21.14 6.47
CA GLY A 177 22.79 20.33 7.69
C GLY A 177 22.08 18.98 7.58
N ARG A 178 21.00 18.91 6.80
CA ARG A 178 20.30 17.65 6.48
C ARG A 178 21.09 16.76 5.52
N ILE A 179 21.82 17.34 4.55
CA ILE A 179 22.75 16.62 3.67
C ILE A 179 23.99 16.15 4.45
N CYS A 180 24.61 16.99 5.28
CA CYS A 180 25.69 16.61 6.20
C CYS A 180 25.27 15.45 7.11
N THR A 181 24.09 15.54 7.74
CA THR A 181 23.50 14.44 8.53
C THR A 181 23.28 13.16 7.71
N LYS A 182 22.94 13.27 6.42
CA LYS A 182 22.70 12.13 5.51
C LYS A 182 24.01 11.45 5.09
N LEU A 183 25.10 12.23 4.94
CA LEU A 183 26.43 11.77 4.53
C LEU A 183 27.34 11.39 5.72
N GLY A 184 26.97 11.78 6.95
CA GLY A 184 27.79 11.57 8.16
C GLY A 184 28.93 12.58 8.32
N LEU A 185 28.76 13.79 7.76
CA LEU A 185 29.76 14.87 7.79
C LEU A 185 29.55 15.81 8.97
N ASP A 186 30.66 16.39 9.45
CA ASP A 186 30.67 17.42 10.49
C ASP A 186 30.52 18.80 9.82
N GLU A 187 29.35 19.42 10.01
CA GLU A 187 28.97 20.72 9.42
C GLU A 187 29.88 21.88 9.89
N SER A 188 30.63 21.71 11.00
CA SER A 188 31.61 22.69 11.46
C SER A 188 32.98 22.61 10.74
N LYS A 189 33.20 21.59 9.89
CA LYS A 189 34.51 21.29 9.27
C LYS A 189 34.46 21.15 7.74
N VAL A 190 33.27 21.29 7.16
CA VAL A 190 33.03 21.03 5.74
C VAL A 190 32.11 22.12 5.19
N LYS A 191 32.53 22.77 4.11
CA LYS A 191 31.63 23.58 3.28
C LYS A 191 31.08 22.70 2.17
N LEU A 192 29.77 22.69 1.97
CA LEU A 192 29.16 22.07 0.79
C LEU A 192 29.04 23.11 -0.32
N GLN A 193 29.21 22.65 -1.56
CA GLN A 193 28.81 23.39 -2.76
C GLN A 193 27.69 22.60 -3.44
N LEU A 194 26.62 23.30 -3.79
CA LEU A 194 25.39 22.73 -4.32
C LEU A 194 25.16 23.30 -5.73
N ARG A 195 24.87 22.43 -6.70
CA ARG A 195 24.53 22.83 -8.08
C ARG A 195 23.54 21.85 -8.71
N TYR A 196 22.71 22.30 -9.65
CA TYR A 196 21.80 21.45 -10.43
C TYR A 196 21.84 21.87 -11.90
N ASN A 197 21.26 21.05 -12.79
CA ASN A 197 21.18 21.36 -14.21
C ASN A 197 19.71 21.29 -14.65
N ALA A 198 19.24 22.35 -15.32
CA ALA A 198 17.84 22.58 -15.63
C ALA A 198 17.47 22.16 -17.06
N VAL A 199 17.98 21.00 -17.52
CA VAL A 199 17.83 20.47 -18.89
C VAL A 199 16.40 20.57 -19.46
N LEU A 200 15.37 20.32 -18.63
CA LEU A 200 13.95 20.36 -19.02
C LEU A 200 13.43 21.77 -19.36
N LEU A 201 14.16 22.83 -18.99
CA LEU A 201 13.90 24.24 -19.32
C LEU A 201 14.79 24.74 -20.46
N GLY A 202 15.53 23.86 -21.15
CA GLY A 202 16.33 24.20 -22.32
C GLY A 202 17.70 24.82 -22.05
N SER A 203 18.06 25.12 -20.80
CA SER A 203 19.42 25.49 -20.44
C SER A 203 20.29 24.25 -20.19
N THR A 204 21.50 24.25 -20.74
CA THR A 204 22.53 23.23 -20.50
C THR A 204 23.47 23.60 -19.35
N GLU A 205 23.35 24.79 -18.77
CA GLU A 205 24.29 25.32 -17.77
C GLU A 205 24.04 24.77 -16.36
N GLU A 206 25.09 24.78 -15.53
CA GLU A 206 25.00 24.39 -14.11
C GLU A 206 24.59 25.59 -13.25
N ILE A 207 23.40 25.52 -12.66
CA ILE A 207 22.90 26.53 -11.73
C ILE A 207 23.40 26.18 -10.33
N TYR A 208 24.13 27.09 -9.69
CA TYR A 208 24.58 26.96 -8.31
C TYR A 208 23.49 27.37 -7.33
N ILE A 209 23.55 26.87 -6.10
CA ILE A 209 22.70 27.30 -4.98
C ILE A 209 23.60 27.92 -3.93
N CYS A 210 23.48 29.23 -3.75
CA CYS A 210 24.33 30.09 -2.94
C CYS A 210 23.62 30.63 -1.68
N ASP A 211 22.31 30.85 -1.75
CA ASP A 211 21.49 31.40 -0.65
C ASP A 211 20.11 30.70 -0.49
N ASP A 212 19.20 31.30 0.28
CA ASP A 212 17.86 30.77 0.55
C ASP A 212 16.86 31.02 -0.61
N GLU A 213 17.08 32.03 -1.47
CA GLU A 213 16.22 32.32 -2.62
C GLU A 213 16.48 31.30 -3.74
N ASP A 214 17.75 30.97 -4.00
CA ASP A 214 18.15 29.87 -4.89
C ASP A 214 17.50 28.52 -4.50
N VAL A 215 17.37 28.26 -3.19
CA VAL A 215 16.70 27.06 -2.67
C VAL A 215 15.19 27.11 -2.96
N GLY A 216 14.56 28.28 -2.83
CA GLY A 216 13.18 28.49 -3.23
C GLY A 216 12.95 28.20 -4.72
N VAL A 217 13.82 28.70 -5.60
CA VAL A 217 13.79 28.45 -7.05
C VAL A 217 14.00 26.97 -7.36
N TYR A 218 14.99 26.31 -6.75
CA TYR A 218 15.25 24.88 -6.93
C TYR A 218 14.07 23.98 -6.48
N ILE A 219 13.34 24.37 -5.43
CA ILE A 219 12.23 23.57 -4.89
C ILE A 219 10.93 23.77 -5.70
N SER A 220 10.69 24.97 -6.21
CA SER A 220 9.49 25.36 -6.96
C SER A 220 9.52 24.98 -8.45
N SER A 221 10.71 24.96 -9.08
CA SER A 221 10.90 24.66 -10.51
C SER A 221 10.66 23.20 -10.95
N GLY A 222 9.98 22.37 -10.13
CA GLY A 222 9.78 20.94 -10.37
C GLY A 222 8.33 20.50 -10.43
N GLU A 223 7.74 20.49 -11.63
CA GLU A 223 6.39 19.97 -11.87
C GLU A 223 6.23 18.48 -11.49
N ASN A 224 5.00 18.09 -11.13
CA ASN A 224 4.60 16.70 -10.90
C ASN A 224 5.59 15.87 -10.04
N ASN A 225 6.22 16.53 -9.06
CA ASN A 225 7.19 15.96 -8.11
C ASN A 225 8.52 15.46 -8.75
N ARG A 226 8.79 15.80 -10.01
CA ARG A 226 10.04 15.52 -10.74
C ARG A 226 11.04 16.70 -10.54
N ARG A 227 11.72 16.72 -9.39
CA ARG A 227 12.76 17.74 -9.11
C ARG A 227 14.12 17.36 -9.72
N TYR A 228 14.88 18.36 -10.16
CA TYR A 228 16.23 18.20 -10.69
C TYR A 228 17.18 17.54 -9.67
N VAL A 229 18.14 16.76 -10.17
CA VAL A 229 19.15 16.12 -9.32
C VAL A 229 20.16 17.17 -8.86
N LEU A 230 20.27 17.34 -7.54
CA LEU A 230 21.22 18.24 -6.91
C LEU A 230 22.59 17.58 -6.80
N TYR A 231 23.60 18.10 -7.48
CA TYR A 231 24.99 17.68 -7.32
C TYR A 231 25.59 18.37 -6.09
N VAL A 232 26.23 17.57 -5.23
CA VAL A 232 26.79 17.99 -3.95
C VAL A 232 28.27 17.70 -3.91
N GLU A 233 29.04 18.76 -3.80
CA GLU A 233 30.49 18.73 -3.68
C GLU A 233 30.93 19.11 -2.25
N VAL A 234 32.02 18.51 -1.80
CA VAL A 234 32.47 18.52 -0.39
C VAL A 234 33.82 19.22 -0.34
N ILE A 235 33.81 20.48 0.08
CA ILE A 235 35.00 21.33 0.20
C ILE A 235 35.49 21.27 1.66
N THR A 236 36.69 20.73 1.85
CA THR A 236 37.39 20.74 3.14
C THR A 236 38.40 21.89 3.14
N PRO A 237 38.42 22.78 4.14
CA PRO A 237 39.47 23.80 4.25
C PRO A 237 40.86 23.16 4.39
N PRO A 238 41.94 23.77 3.87
CA PRO A 238 43.29 23.27 4.08
C PRO A 238 43.71 23.38 5.55
N GLU A 239 44.29 22.32 6.09
CA GLU A 239 44.82 22.31 7.46
C GLU A 239 46.13 23.11 7.53
N LEU A 240 46.22 24.04 8.50
CA LEU A 240 47.46 24.75 8.82
C LEU A 240 48.34 23.88 9.76
N PRO A 241 49.67 23.83 9.57
CA PRO A 241 50.50 22.83 10.26
C PRO A 241 50.60 23.03 11.78
N GLU A 242 50.65 21.92 12.53
CA GLU A 242 50.82 21.92 13.98
C GLU A 242 52.19 22.45 14.43
N GLN A 243 52.22 23.21 15.53
CA GLN A 243 53.39 23.28 16.41
C GLN A 243 53.01 23.08 17.89
N LEU A 244 53.59 22.01 18.45
CA LEU A 244 54.15 21.85 19.81
C LEU A 244 54.18 23.14 20.67
N SER A 245 53.87 23.13 21.98
CA SER A 245 53.67 22.01 22.93
C SER A 245 53.11 22.49 24.29
N ARG A 246 52.82 21.56 25.21
CA ARG A 246 52.82 21.65 26.71
C ARG A 246 52.25 22.94 27.38
N VAL A 247 51.40 22.86 28.39
CA VAL A 247 51.70 22.32 29.75
C VAL A 247 50.39 21.90 30.47
N GLU A 248 50.49 20.93 31.39
CA GLU A 248 49.39 20.56 32.32
C GLU A 248 49.25 21.56 33.47
N VAL A 249 48.02 22.03 33.78
CA VAL A 249 47.68 22.62 35.08
C VAL A 249 46.33 22.09 35.56
N ILE A 250 46.18 21.97 36.88
CA ILE A 250 45.12 21.22 37.57
C ILE A 250 44.19 22.17 38.34
N ASN A 251 42.94 21.74 38.55
CA ASN A 251 41.99 22.11 39.64
C ASN A 251 41.00 23.30 39.51
N LYS A 252 39.78 23.02 39.99
CA LYS A 252 38.84 23.86 40.78
C LYS A 252 38.11 25.06 40.13
N SER A 253 36.81 24.85 39.89
CA SER A 253 35.69 25.44 40.65
C SER A 253 35.91 26.79 41.38
N SER A 254 35.16 27.82 40.97
CA SER A 254 34.26 28.60 41.86
C SER A 254 33.22 29.39 41.02
N ALA A 255 32.37 30.19 41.68
CA ALA A 255 31.24 30.91 41.06
C ALA A 255 31.35 32.44 41.23
N GLY A 256 30.56 33.17 40.46
CA GLY A 256 30.49 34.65 40.42
C GLY A 256 31.17 35.17 39.14
N LYS A 257 30.54 35.93 38.23
CA LYS A 257 29.60 37.07 38.26
C LYS A 257 30.31 38.42 38.00
N ASN A 258 29.87 39.02 36.89
CA ASN A 258 29.53 40.45 36.70
C ASN A 258 30.60 41.45 36.21
N TYR A 259 30.11 42.29 35.28
CA TYR A 259 30.57 43.63 34.84
C TYR A 259 31.90 43.69 34.07
N GLU A 260 31.85 43.99 32.76
CA GLU A 260 31.92 45.33 32.10
C GLU A 260 33.42 45.70 31.85
N ASP A 261 33.81 46.37 30.76
CA ASP A 261 33.05 47.08 29.71
C ASP A 261 33.83 47.14 28.37
N GLU A 262 33.23 47.74 27.32
CA GLU A 262 33.86 48.33 26.11
C GLU A 262 34.74 47.40 25.20
N MET A 263 35.06 47.65 23.92
CA MET A 263 35.01 48.84 23.04
C MET A 263 35.16 48.42 21.54
N ARG A 264 34.99 49.37 20.59
CA ARG A 264 35.67 49.46 19.26
C ARG A 264 35.33 48.48 18.11
N ASP A 265 35.63 48.78 16.83
CA ASP A 265 35.65 50.07 16.07
C ASP A 265 35.81 49.84 14.55
N ASN A 266 35.30 50.81 13.77
CA ASN A 266 35.82 51.39 12.51
C ASN A 266 36.69 50.58 11.50
N ALA A 267 36.06 50.29 10.36
CA ALA A 267 36.44 50.59 8.97
C ALA A 267 37.82 51.20 8.58
N ALA A 268 38.35 50.73 7.44
CA ALA A 268 39.14 51.49 6.44
C ALA A 268 38.98 50.79 5.05
N ILE A 269 38.29 51.37 4.06
CA ILE A 269 38.73 52.37 3.04
C ILE A 269 39.51 51.76 1.85
N VAL A 270 38.96 51.93 0.63
CA VAL A 270 39.55 52.59 -0.57
C VAL A 270 38.40 52.88 -1.56
N LEU A 271 38.53 53.92 -2.41
CA LEU A 271 37.47 54.56 -3.21
C LEU A 271 37.76 54.56 -4.72
N CYS A 272 36.70 54.70 -5.54
CA CYS A 272 36.53 55.56 -6.74
C CYS A 272 35.17 55.17 -7.41
N GLU A 273 34.16 56.03 -7.55
CA GLU A 273 33.99 57.14 -8.53
C GLU A 273 33.60 56.63 -9.95
N CYS A 274 32.61 57.19 -10.68
CA CYS A 274 31.79 58.39 -10.43
C CYS A 274 30.41 58.40 -11.18
N GLU A 275 29.58 59.42 -10.85
CA GLU A 275 28.55 60.10 -11.69
C GLU A 275 27.23 59.42 -12.15
N GLU A 276 26.21 59.58 -11.29
CA GLU A 276 24.88 60.20 -11.50
C GLU A 276 24.08 60.15 -12.84
N GLN A 277 22.77 59.83 -12.72
CA GLN A 277 21.67 60.71 -13.17
C GLN A 277 20.27 60.29 -12.64
N GLY A 278 19.55 61.22 -11.97
CA GLY A 278 18.08 61.32 -11.80
C GLY A 278 17.24 60.15 -11.21
N THR A 279 16.23 60.34 -10.34
CA THR A 279 15.61 61.55 -9.77
C THR A 279 14.88 61.24 -8.44
N GLU A 280 15.05 62.11 -7.44
CA GLU A 280 14.31 62.32 -6.17
C GLU A 280 13.42 61.25 -5.51
N PRO A 281 13.76 60.90 -4.25
CA PRO A 281 12.82 60.54 -3.18
C PRO A 281 12.83 61.55 -2.00
N LYS A 282 11.79 61.56 -1.15
CA LYS A 282 11.84 61.98 0.28
C LYS A 282 10.51 61.77 1.02
N GLU A 283 10.57 61.03 2.12
CA GLU A 283 9.77 61.31 3.34
C GLU A 283 10.70 61.96 4.38
N ALA A 284 10.16 62.69 5.36
CA ALA A 284 10.98 63.24 6.46
C ALA A 284 10.19 63.46 7.76
N ILE A 285 10.71 62.88 8.87
CA ILE A 285 11.15 63.51 10.15
C ILE A 285 10.11 64.47 10.82
N VAL A 286 9.77 64.42 12.13
CA VAL A 286 10.66 64.55 13.32
C VAL A 286 10.07 63.90 14.59
N GLU A 287 10.94 63.58 15.56
CA GLU A 287 10.67 63.47 17.01
C GLU A 287 10.51 64.90 17.63
N VAL A 288 10.49 65.23 18.94
CA VAL A 288 11.17 64.72 20.15
C VAL A 288 10.35 65.06 21.42
N ASP A 289 10.82 64.55 22.56
CA ASP A 289 10.25 64.59 23.93
C ASP A 289 10.51 65.90 24.71
N ASP A 290 9.92 66.03 25.91
CA ASP A 290 9.94 67.21 26.79
C ASP A 290 11.35 67.74 27.19
N THR A 291 11.51 69.08 27.30
CA THR A 291 12.32 69.67 28.38
C THR A 291 12.02 71.16 28.68
N GLN A 292 11.78 71.44 29.96
CA GLN A 292 12.13 72.64 30.75
C GLN A 292 11.92 74.08 30.22
N ASP A 293 11.07 74.79 30.99
CA ASP A 293 11.36 76.10 31.58
C ASP A 293 11.73 77.31 30.70
N ALA A 294 10.69 78.11 30.44
CA ALA A 294 10.61 79.54 30.74
C ALA A 294 11.49 80.59 30.00
N GLU A 295 10.77 81.54 29.38
CA GLU A 295 11.08 83.00 29.37
C GLU A 295 12.28 83.53 28.54
N ILE A 296 12.29 84.77 28.02
CA ILE A 296 11.23 85.70 27.54
C ILE A 296 11.92 86.74 26.62
N GLY A 297 11.16 87.38 25.73
CA GLY A 297 11.33 88.82 25.47
C GLY A 297 12.38 89.29 24.44
N SER A 298 11.99 90.35 23.74
CA SER A 298 12.84 91.16 22.86
C SER A 298 13.36 92.41 23.57
N GLN A 299 14.48 92.95 23.06
CA GLN A 299 14.86 94.36 22.96
C GLN A 299 14.62 95.37 24.12
N ASP A 300 15.69 96.11 24.39
CA ASP A 300 15.74 97.50 24.86
C ASP A 300 15.20 97.90 26.25
N GLU A 301 16.12 98.51 26.99
CA GLU A 301 16.00 99.46 28.10
C GLU A 301 14.60 99.78 28.70
N SER A 302 14.29 99.07 29.79
CA SER A 302 13.60 99.55 31.02
C SER A 302 12.05 99.65 31.13
N MET A 303 11.55 98.99 32.20
CA MET A 303 10.52 99.45 33.16
C MET A 303 8.99 99.30 32.87
N ASP A 304 8.38 98.29 33.54
CA ASP A 304 7.01 98.20 34.12
C ASP A 304 5.69 98.16 33.28
N ILE A 305 4.68 97.43 33.84
CA ILE A 305 3.19 97.62 33.78
C ILE A 305 2.26 96.85 32.76
N HIS A 306 1.45 95.92 33.31
CA HIS A 306 0.01 95.50 33.09
C HIS A 306 -0.65 95.01 31.75
N ASP A 307 -1.18 93.76 31.79
CA ASP A 307 -2.63 93.33 31.76
C ASP A 307 -3.40 92.78 30.50
N ASP A 308 -4.27 91.78 30.81
CA ASP A 308 -5.57 91.29 30.26
C ASP A 308 -5.87 90.41 28.97
N ARG A 309 -6.67 89.34 29.24
CA ARG A 309 -7.73 88.56 28.51
C ARG A 309 -7.71 88.11 27.02
N GLY A 310 -8.16 86.85 26.78
CA GLY A 310 -8.80 86.39 25.52
C GLY A 310 -9.12 84.88 25.34
N ASP A 311 -10.42 84.53 25.25
CA ASP A 311 -11.11 83.31 24.70
C ASP A 311 -10.81 81.85 25.14
N GLU A 312 -11.86 81.01 25.12
CA GLU A 312 -11.94 79.60 25.59
C GLU A 312 -12.68 78.70 24.58
N TYR A 313 -12.18 77.48 24.31
CA TYR A 313 -12.71 76.56 23.27
C TYR A 313 -13.55 75.42 23.86
N VAL A 314 -14.64 75.03 23.18
CA VAL A 314 -15.59 74.00 23.64
C VAL A 314 -15.83 72.93 22.56
N GLU A 315 -15.59 71.67 22.89
CA GLU A 315 -15.94 70.53 22.03
C GLU A 315 -17.46 70.23 22.04
N PRO A 316 -18.08 69.91 20.88
CA PRO A 316 -19.45 69.44 20.82
C PRO A 316 -19.56 67.97 21.28
N PRO A 317 -20.57 67.61 22.09
CA PRO A 317 -20.71 66.23 22.59
C PRO A 317 -21.10 65.25 21.47
N PRO A 318 -20.61 63.99 21.50
CA PRO A 318 -20.91 63.00 20.48
C PRO A 318 -22.39 62.63 20.46
N VAL A 319 -22.93 62.38 19.27
CA VAL A 319 -24.32 61.92 19.08
C VAL A 319 -24.50 60.53 19.67
N VAL A 320 -25.10 60.46 20.86
CA VAL A 320 -25.40 59.19 21.53
C VAL A 320 -26.61 58.53 20.87
N GLU A 321 -26.36 57.69 19.86
CA GLU A 321 -27.32 56.64 19.52
C GLU A 321 -27.58 55.80 20.77
N ALA A 322 -28.86 55.62 21.13
CA ALA A 322 -29.26 54.96 22.36
C ALA A 322 -28.83 53.48 22.36
N GLY A 323 -27.68 53.19 22.98
CA GLY A 323 -27.01 51.89 22.94
C GLY A 323 -27.94 50.71 23.25
N GLN A 324 -28.37 50.01 22.20
CA GLN A 324 -29.40 48.98 22.30
C GLN A 324 -28.85 47.71 22.95
N PHE A 325 -28.88 47.66 24.28
CA PHE A 325 -28.30 46.60 25.16
C PHE A 325 -28.71 45.14 24.86
N LYS A 326 -29.62 44.92 23.92
CA LYS A 326 -30.02 43.61 23.38
C LYS A 326 -30.39 43.76 21.89
N LYS A 327 -29.44 43.54 20.98
CA LYS A 327 -29.83 43.10 19.62
C LYS A 327 -30.42 41.70 19.73
N GLU A 328 -31.61 41.49 19.18
CA GLU A 328 -32.17 40.15 19.01
C GLU A 328 -31.34 39.36 18.00
N TRP A 329 -31.29 38.04 18.12
CA TRP A 329 -30.52 37.18 17.22
C TRP A 329 -31.25 35.87 16.97
N GLU A 330 -31.02 35.26 15.80
CA GLU A 330 -31.70 34.05 15.38
C GLU A 330 -31.04 32.78 15.92
N ASP A 331 -31.85 31.78 16.25
CA ASP A 331 -31.41 30.49 16.77
C ASP A 331 -30.62 29.62 15.77
N GLY A 332 -30.64 29.98 14.48
CA GLY A 332 -29.96 29.30 13.38
C GLY A 332 -30.30 27.81 13.23
N ILE A 333 -31.52 27.38 13.60
CA ILE A 333 -31.95 25.98 13.40
C ILE A 333 -32.68 25.79 12.05
N GLY A 334 -33.29 26.85 11.50
CA GLY A 334 -33.92 26.79 10.17
C GLY A 334 -35.19 25.92 10.10
N LEU A 335 -35.90 25.77 11.22
CA LEU A 335 -37.12 24.94 11.26
C LEU A 335 -38.30 25.63 10.57
N ASN A 336 -39.10 24.85 9.83
CA ASN A 336 -40.32 25.36 9.19
C ASN A 336 -41.56 25.04 10.02
N LEU A 337 -42.61 25.87 9.86
CA LEU A 337 -43.94 25.50 10.35
C LEU A 337 -44.44 24.26 9.60
N PHE A 338 -45.20 23.42 10.30
CA PHE A 338 -45.70 22.12 9.85
C PHE A 338 -44.65 21.03 9.58
N GLN A 339 -43.35 21.35 9.54
CA GLN A 339 -42.26 20.39 9.37
C GLN A 339 -42.38 19.21 10.33
N GLU A 340 -42.23 18.00 9.79
CA GLU A 340 -42.49 16.75 10.49
C GLU A 340 -41.22 15.98 10.82
N PHE A 341 -41.22 15.29 11.96
CA PHE A 341 -40.11 14.49 12.45
C PHE A 341 -40.62 13.11 12.87
N PRO A 342 -39.96 12.00 12.46
CA PRO A 342 -40.47 10.63 12.65
C PRO A 342 -40.60 10.23 14.12
N SER A 343 -39.97 10.95 15.05
CA SER A 343 -40.18 10.81 16.48
C SER A 343 -39.85 12.10 17.25
N ARG A 344 -40.35 12.18 18.49
CA ARG A 344 -39.92 13.17 19.50
C ARG A 344 -38.39 13.20 19.69
N ALA A 345 -37.71 12.06 19.50
CA ALA A 345 -36.26 11.96 19.63
C ALA A 345 -35.53 12.64 18.45
N ALA A 346 -35.99 12.43 17.21
CA ALA A 346 -35.42 13.08 16.02
C ALA A 346 -35.57 14.62 16.08
N LEU A 347 -36.76 15.12 16.45
CA LEU A 347 -36.96 16.55 16.69
C LEU A 347 -36.06 17.07 17.82
N GLN A 348 -35.92 16.31 18.91
CA GLN A 348 -35.01 16.70 19.99
C GLN A 348 -33.55 16.74 19.52
N GLU A 349 -33.10 15.80 18.70
CA GLU A 349 -31.74 15.76 18.17
C GLU A 349 -31.42 16.98 17.28
N VAL A 350 -32.34 17.38 16.40
CA VAL A 350 -32.16 18.58 15.56
C VAL A 350 -32.11 19.85 16.40
N VAL A 351 -32.95 19.97 17.43
CA VAL A 351 -32.90 21.13 18.35
C VAL A 351 -31.66 21.08 19.24
N ASP A 352 -31.21 19.90 19.68
CA ASP A 352 -29.95 19.73 20.41
C ASP A 352 -28.75 20.12 19.52
N LYS A 353 -28.71 19.75 18.23
CA LYS A 353 -27.67 20.18 17.26
C LYS A 353 -27.69 21.70 17.03
N GLY A 354 -28.85 22.28 16.75
CA GLY A 354 -29.00 23.71 16.46
C GLY A 354 -28.70 24.62 17.66
N ALA A 355 -29.22 24.28 18.85
CA ALA A 355 -28.93 25.00 20.09
C ALA A 355 -27.46 24.92 20.52
N PHE A 356 -26.74 23.92 20.01
CA PHE A 356 -25.35 23.65 20.30
C PHE A 356 -24.41 24.41 19.37
N ALA A 357 -24.66 24.37 18.05
CA ALA A 357 -23.96 25.22 17.07
C ALA A 357 -24.11 26.70 17.42
N ASN A 358 -25.35 27.17 17.62
CA ASN A 358 -25.65 28.56 17.96
C ASN A 358 -25.51 28.88 19.47
N SER A 359 -24.89 27.97 20.22
CA SER A 359 -24.33 28.16 21.56
C SER A 359 -25.27 28.61 22.68
N PHE A 360 -26.57 28.30 22.60
CA PHE A 360 -27.56 28.63 23.64
C PHE A 360 -27.94 27.44 24.53
N GLY A 361 -29.04 27.61 25.27
CA GLY A 361 -29.60 26.58 26.14
C GLY A 361 -31.12 26.73 26.22
N TYR A 362 -31.81 25.59 26.20
CA TYR A 362 -33.27 25.50 26.28
C TYR A 362 -33.72 24.60 27.43
N VAL A 363 -35.01 24.67 27.75
CA VAL A 363 -35.70 23.87 28.76
C VAL A 363 -36.95 23.26 28.14
N ILE A 364 -37.16 21.97 28.37
CA ILE A 364 -38.42 21.27 28.07
C ILE A 364 -39.45 21.76 29.07
N LYS A 365 -40.42 22.57 28.62
CA LYS A 365 -41.48 23.15 29.47
C LYS A 365 -42.71 22.25 29.58
N LYS A 366 -43.02 21.48 28.53
CA LYS A 366 -43.94 20.32 28.55
C LYS A 366 -43.45 19.24 27.58
N SER A 367 -43.68 17.98 27.93
CA SER A 367 -43.38 16.82 27.09
C SER A 367 -44.34 15.70 27.47
N ASP A 368 -45.47 15.64 26.76
CA ASP A 368 -46.52 14.65 26.93
C ASP A 368 -46.77 13.91 25.59
N LYS A 369 -47.73 12.97 25.57
CA LYS A 369 -48.01 12.16 24.37
C LYS A 369 -48.52 13.00 23.19
N GLU A 370 -49.17 14.14 23.45
CA GLU A 370 -49.69 15.01 22.40
C GLU A 370 -48.73 16.13 22.00
N ARG A 371 -47.93 16.66 22.95
CA ARG A 371 -47.30 17.98 22.84
C ARG A 371 -45.86 17.95 23.34
N TYR A 372 -44.97 18.54 22.56
CA TYR A 372 -43.58 18.79 22.93
C TYR A 372 -43.30 20.29 22.87
N LEU A 373 -42.99 20.90 24.01
CA LEU A 373 -42.83 22.35 24.17
C LEU A 373 -41.47 22.68 24.77
N LEU A 374 -40.65 23.36 23.99
CA LEU A 374 -39.34 23.88 24.35
C LEU A 374 -39.41 25.40 24.49
N THR A 375 -38.73 25.95 25.49
CA THR A 375 -38.52 27.39 25.68
C THR A 375 -37.06 27.65 26.02
N CYS A 376 -36.58 28.88 25.87
CA CYS A 376 -35.22 29.23 26.25
C CYS A 376 -34.97 28.97 27.76
N ALA A 377 -33.72 28.76 28.15
CA ALA A 377 -33.32 28.63 29.56
C ALA A 377 -33.37 29.95 30.36
N LYS A 378 -33.61 31.10 29.69
CA LYS A 378 -33.92 32.39 30.32
C LYS A 378 -35.42 32.66 30.17
N GLU A 379 -36.13 32.81 31.30
CA GLU A 379 -37.59 32.83 31.34
C GLU A 379 -38.22 34.01 30.58
N SER A 380 -37.52 35.15 30.53
CA SER A 380 -37.90 36.36 29.79
C SER A 380 -37.46 36.37 28.31
N CYS A 381 -37.11 35.22 27.74
CA CYS A 381 -36.71 35.10 26.34
C CYS A 381 -37.86 34.63 25.44
N ALA A 382 -37.99 35.23 24.25
CA ALA A 382 -39.06 34.98 23.30
C ALA A 382 -38.98 33.61 22.57
N TRP A 383 -37.80 33.00 22.49
CA TRP A 383 -37.57 31.75 21.75
C TRP A 383 -38.37 30.58 22.31
N ARG A 384 -39.04 29.84 21.41
CA ARG A 384 -39.84 28.65 21.74
C ARG A 384 -40.14 27.78 20.52
N ILE A 385 -40.23 26.47 20.74
CA ILE A 385 -40.72 25.48 19.77
C ILE A 385 -41.88 24.72 20.41
N ARG A 386 -43.02 24.61 19.72
CA ARG A 386 -44.13 23.72 20.05
C ARG A 386 -44.39 22.79 18.87
N ALA A 387 -44.12 21.50 19.06
CA ALA A 387 -44.60 20.45 18.17
C ALA A 387 -45.80 19.70 18.78
N SER A 388 -46.58 19.05 17.94
CA SER A 388 -47.64 18.11 18.33
C SER A 388 -47.44 16.76 17.68
N ASN A 389 -47.73 15.69 18.40
CA ASN A 389 -47.87 14.36 17.81
C ASN A 389 -49.06 14.34 16.82
N ILE A 390 -48.92 13.57 15.75
CA ILE A 390 -50.02 13.27 14.82
C ILE A 390 -50.69 11.98 15.29
N GLN A 391 -52.02 12.00 15.44
CA GLN A 391 -52.80 10.90 15.99
C GLN A 391 -52.47 9.57 15.31
N ASN A 392 -52.35 8.51 16.12
CA ASN A 392 -52.00 7.14 15.69
C ASN A 392 -50.62 6.97 15.02
N THR A 393 -49.71 7.95 15.14
CA THR A 393 -48.32 7.85 14.62
C THR A 393 -47.27 8.15 15.71
N SER A 394 -46.00 7.89 15.43
CA SER A 394 -44.88 8.41 16.23
C SER A 394 -44.46 9.84 15.86
N ILE A 395 -45.03 10.40 14.80
CA ILE A 395 -44.57 11.61 14.13
C ILE A 395 -44.92 12.85 14.97
N TYR A 396 -44.03 13.84 15.00
CA TYR A 396 -44.26 15.15 15.61
C TYR A 396 -44.11 16.25 14.54
N SER A 397 -45.18 17.02 14.32
CA SER A 397 -45.21 18.18 13.40
C SER A 397 -45.08 19.50 14.19
N ILE A 398 -44.29 20.45 13.69
CA ILE A 398 -44.10 21.78 14.31
C ILE A 398 -45.36 22.63 14.13
N ARG A 399 -45.97 23.07 15.24
CA ARG A 399 -47.22 23.86 15.24
C ARG A 399 -47.03 25.33 15.62
N LYS A 400 -45.97 25.67 16.38
CA LYS A 400 -45.51 27.05 16.58
C LYS A 400 -43.99 27.06 16.75
N TYR A 401 -43.32 28.01 16.13
CA TYR A 401 -41.90 28.26 16.24
C TYR A 401 -41.66 29.76 16.39
N ASN A 402 -40.71 30.15 17.24
CA ASN A 402 -40.13 31.48 17.24
C ASN A 402 -38.61 31.34 17.31
N LYS A 403 -37.94 31.69 16.22
CA LYS A 403 -36.47 31.64 16.07
C LYS A 403 -35.73 32.77 16.80
N MET A 404 -36.42 33.83 17.23
CA MET A 404 -35.78 35.02 17.82
C MET A 404 -35.45 34.87 19.31
N HIS A 405 -34.20 35.18 19.66
CA HIS A 405 -33.71 35.22 21.04
C HIS A 405 -33.53 36.66 21.56
N THR A 406 -34.42 37.09 22.46
CA THR A 406 -34.30 38.33 23.25
C THR A 406 -33.32 38.23 24.44
N CYS A 407 -32.38 37.26 24.44
CA CYS A 407 -31.46 37.00 25.54
C CYS A 407 -29.98 37.08 25.12
N THR A 408 -29.13 37.68 25.95
CA THR A 408 -27.68 37.72 25.70
C THR A 408 -27.06 36.33 25.82
N ARG A 409 -26.23 35.94 24.83
CA ARG A 409 -25.45 34.68 24.82
C ARG A 409 -24.49 34.54 26.03
N ILE A 410 -24.15 35.68 26.66
CA ILE A 410 -23.36 35.78 27.89
C ILE A 410 -24.09 35.16 29.11
N SER A 411 -25.42 35.03 29.08
CA SER A 411 -26.27 34.55 30.19
C SER A 411 -26.18 33.02 30.39
N LYS A 412 -24.96 32.49 30.54
CA LYS A 412 -24.63 31.09 30.83
C LYS A 412 -25.07 30.71 32.24
N SER A 413 -26.36 30.43 32.39
CA SER A 413 -26.95 29.94 33.64
C SER A 413 -26.15 28.76 34.22
N LYS A 414 -25.77 28.85 35.49
CA LYS A 414 -24.96 27.82 36.17
C LYS A 414 -25.70 26.47 36.26
N THR A 415 -27.02 26.46 36.13
CA THR A 415 -27.92 25.30 36.26
C THR A 415 -28.19 24.58 34.93
N ARG A 416 -27.18 23.87 34.37
CA ARG A 416 -27.30 22.60 33.57
C ARG A 416 -26.04 22.17 32.77
N MET A 417 -24.84 22.69 33.07
CA MET A 417 -23.58 22.24 32.45
C MET A 417 -23.32 20.72 32.52
N ARG A 418 -24.02 19.97 33.39
CA ARG A 418 -23.99 18.49 33.48
C ARG A 418 -24.37 17.73 32.19
N LYS A 419 -24.93 18.37 31.16
CA LYS A 419 -25.35 17.71 29.90
C LYS A 419 -24.54 18.03 28.62
N ARG A 420 -23.60 19.00 28.59
CA ARG A 420 -22.68 19.18 27.44
C ARG A 420 -21.56 18.12 27.44
N LYS A 421 -21.94 16.85 27.36
CA LYS A 421 -21.05 15.71 27.13
C LYS A 421 -21.17 15.33 25.67
N GLY A 422 -20.12 15.55 24.87
CA GLY A 422 -20.10 15.00 23.51
C GLY A 422 -20.15 13.47 23.59
N THR A 423 -20.98 12.87 22.74
CA THR A 423 -21.29 11.45 22.75
C THR A 423 -20.67 10.76 21.51
N PRO A 424 -20.59 9.42 21.46
CA PRO A 424 -20.13 8.73 20.25
C PRO A 424 -20.95 9.10 19.02
N GLU A 425 -22.26 9.29 19.17
CA GLU A 425 -23.22 9.52 18.10
C GLU A 425 -23.06 10.94 17.53
N LEU A 426 -22.85 11.96 18.38
CA LEU A 426 -22.49 13.32 17.96
C LEU A 426 -21.16 13.35 17.17
N VAL A 427 -20.19 12.54 17.61
CA VAL A 427 -18.91 12.40 16.91
C VAL A 427 -19.08 11.68 15.58
N ALA A 428 -19.96 10.67 15.50
CA ALA A 428 -20.25 9.98 14.25
C ALA A 428 -20.93 10.91 13.24
N ALA A 429 -21.95 11.65 13.67
CA ALA A 429 -22.63 12.66 12.84
C ALA A 429 -21.66 13.70 12.28
N LEU A 430 -20.73 14.23 13.09
CA LEU A 430 -19.70 15.16 12.59
C LEU A 430 -18.74 14.50 11.59
N LEU A 431 -18.42 13.21 11.76
CA LEU A 431 -17.56 12.50 10.83
C LEU A 431 -18.25 12.21 9.49
N HIS A 432 -19.56 11.93 9.49
CA HIS A 432 -20.35 11.81 8.26
C HIS A 432 -20.48 13.14 7.52
N ASP A 433 -20.63 14.24 8.27
CA ASP A 433 -20.74 15.62 7.77
C ASP A 433 -19.42 16.16 7.20
N THR A 434 -18.30 15.93 7.90
CA THR A 434 -16.97 16.41 7.47
C THR A 434 -16.25 15.45 6.51
N PHE A 435 -16.56 14.14 6.54
CA PHE A 435 -15.91 13.11 5.72
C PHE A 435 -16.93 12.13 5.11
N PRO A 436 -17.87 12.60 4.28
CA PRO A 436 -18.97 11.79 3.75
C PRO A 436 -18.47 10.54 3.02
N GLY A 437 -19.01 9.38 3.40
CA GLY A 437 -18.65 8.07 2.84
C GLY A 437 -17.29 7.49 3.25
N GLN A 438 -16.42 8.24 3.94
CA GLN A 438 -15.02 7.83 4.16
C GLN A 438 -14.82 6.95 5.40
N MET A 439 -14.23 5.74 5.22
CA MET A 439 -13.81 4.89 6.35
C MET A 439 -12.48 5.33 7.00
N GLU A 440 -11.65 6.10 6.29
CA GLU A 440 -10.32 6.57 6.70
C GLU A 440 -10.37 7.94 7.41
N THR A 441 -11.33 8.16 8.31
CA THR A 441 -11.45 9.40 9.09
C THR A 441 -10.19 9.73 9.92
N PRO A 442 -10.01 10.94 10.49
CA PRO A 442 -8.81 11.28 11.26
C PRO A 442 -8.50 10.38 12.48
N VAL A 443 -7.31 10.56 13.06
CA VAL A 443 -6.95 9.87 14.32
C VAL A 443 -7.75 10.44 15.50
N PRO A 444 -8.10 9.65 16.55
CA PRO A 444 -8.97 10.14 17.63
C PRO A 444 -8.42 11.29 18.49
N LYS A 445 -7.18 11.74 18.27
CA LYS A 445 -6.67 13.03 18.79
C LYS A 445 -7.25 14.20 17.99
N VAL A 446 -7.05 14.20 16.66
CA VAL A 446 -7.58 15.22 15.74
C VAL A 446 -9.11 15.28 15.83
N ILE A 447 -9.79 14.14 16.03
CA ILE A 447 -11.25 14.12 16.27
C ILE A 447 -11.64 14.84 17.57
N MET A 448 -10.83 14.80 18.64
CA MET A 448 -11.11 15.59 19.86
C MET A 448 -11.01 17.09 19.62
N GLU A 449 -10.13 17.50 18.70
CA GLU A 449 -9.87 18.88 18.32
C GLU A 449 -10.93 19.40 17.34
N LEU A 450 -11.25 18.65 16.28
CA LEU A 450 -12.35 18.92 15.36
C LEU A 450 -13.70 19.10 16.11
N VAL A 451 -13.98 18.26 17.11
CA VAL A 451 -15.18 18.36 17.95
C VAL A 451 -15.11 19.50 18.98
N GLN A 452 -13.93 20.05 19.25
CA GLN A 452 -13.78 21.29 20.01
C GLN A 452 -13.90 22.54 19.10
N THR A 453 -13.45 22.47 17.85
CA THR A 453 -13.44 23.61 16.92
C THR A 453 -14.79 23.77 16.21
N LYS A 454 -15.26 22.76 15.46
CA LYS A 454 -16.57 22.79 14.76
C LYS A 454 -17.75 22.75 15.75
N LEU A 455 -17.57 22.06 16.88
CA LEU A 455 -18.65 21.67 17.80
C LEU A 455 -18.48 22.17 19.25
N GLY A 456 -17.44 22.95 19.56
CA GLY A 456 -17.32 23.62 20.86
C GLY A 456 -17.16 22.74 22.10
N VAL A 457 -16.98 21.41 21.99
CA VAL A 457 -17.03 20.48 23.13
C VAL A 457 -15.80 19.61 23.32
N LYS A 458 -15.28 19.62 24.56
CA LYS A 458 -14.24 18.70 25.04
C LYS A 458 -14.78 17.29 25.20
N ILE A 459 -14.47 16.42 24.24
CA ILE A 459 -14.69 14.97 24.34
C ILE A 459 -13.44 14.24 24.85
N SER A 460 -13.65 13.06 25.45
CA SER A 460 -12.54 12.17 25.80
C SER A 460 -12.05 11.38 24.57
N TYR A 461 -10.78 10.97 24.57
CA TYR A 461 -10.24 10.04 23.56
C TYR A 461 -11.07 8.75 23.42
N SER A 462 -11.67 8.27 24.52
CA SER A 462 -12.56 7.10 24.51
C SER A 462 -13.94 7.36 23.89
N THR A 463 -14.39 8.62 23.86
CA THR A 463 -15.58 9.04 23.10
C THR A 463 -15.21 9.19 21.63
N ALA A 464 -14.12 9.90 21.30
CA ALA A 464 -13.64 10.06 19.93
C ALA A 464 -13.43 8.71 19.22
N LEU A 465 -12.80 7.74 19.90
CA LEU A 465 -12.59 6.38 19.37
C LEU A 465 -13.90 5.59 19.24
N ARG A 466 -14.90 5.82 20.09
CA ARG A 466 -16.22 5.18 19.95
C ARG A 466 -17.02 5.79 18.80
N GLY A 467 -17.05 7.11 18.67
CA GLY A 467 -17.73 7.79 17.56
C GLY A 467 -17.12 7.48 16.21
N LYS A 468 -15.79 7.44 16.11
CA LYS A 468 -15.12 6.93 14.90
C LYS A 468 -15.55 5.51 14.54
N ARG A 469 -15.71 4.61 15.52
CA ARG A 469 -16.21 3.25 15.27
C ARG A 469 -17.67 3.25 14.87
N GLN A 470 -18.49 4.12 15.48
CA GLN A 470 -19.90 4.24 15.16
C GLN A 470 -20.06 4.71 13.71
N ALA A 471 -19.38 5.77 13.27
CA ALA A 471 -19.40 6.21 11.86
C ALA A 471 -19.07 5.08 10.87
N ILE A 472 -18.04 4.27 11.15
CA ILE A 472 -17.68 3.12 10.30
C ILE A 472 -18.78 2.03 10.32
N CYS A 473 -19.47 1.83 11.45
CA CYS A 473 -20.61 0.90 11.55
C CYS A 473 -21.87 1.45 10.88
N ASP A 474 -22.07 2.77 10.88
CA ASP A 474 -23.21 3.42 10.23
C ASP A 474 -23.08 3.33 8.69
N LEU A 475 -21.85 3.52 8.16
CA LEU A 475 -21.58 3.46 6.71
C LEU A 475 -21.71 2.07 6.08
N LYS A 476 -21.43 0.98 6.83
CA LYS A 476 -21.35 -0.39 6.26
C LYS A 476 -22.00 -1.50 7.11
N GLY A 477 -22.74 -1.13 8.17
CA GLY A 477 -23.41 -2.07 9.08
C GLY A 477 -22.54 -2.56 10.24
N SER A 478 -23.14 -3.28 11.19
CA SER A 478 -22.38 -3.81 12.33
C SER A 478 -21.48 -4.98 11.93
N ALA A 479 -20.59 -5.36 12.84
CA ALA A 479 -19.70 -6.48 12.60
C ALA A 479 -20.43 -7.84 12.59
N GLU A 480 -21.59 -7.92 13.20
CA GLU A 480 -22.48 -9.08 13.20
C GLU A 480 -23.25 -9.16 11.87
N ASP A 481 -23.74 -8.02 11.36
CA ASP A 481 -24.40 -7.94 10.04
C ASP A 481 -23.43 -8.27 8.90
N SER A 482 -22.15 -7.91 9.08
CA SER A 482 -21.06 -8.26 8.15
C SER A 482 -20.83 -9.78 7.97
N TYR A 483 -21.39 -10.63 8.84
CA TYR A 483 -21.43 -12.07 8.62
C TYR A 483 -22.76 -12.51 8.00
N LYS A 484 -23.91 -12.02 8.50
CA LYS A 484 -25.23 -12.32 7.91
C LYS A 484 -25.26 -12.08 6.41
N ASP A 485 -24.71 -10.94 5.99
CA ASP A 485 -24.78 -10.45 4.62
C ASP A 485 -23.65 -11.02 3.73
N ILE A 486 -22.84 -11.98 4.21
CA ILE A 486 -21.66 -12.44 3.46
C ILE A 486 -22.06 -13.23 2.20
N ASN A 487 -23.13 -14.03 2.24
CA ASN A 487 -23.61 -14.76 1.06
C ASN A 487 -24.11 -13.79 -0.01
N CYS A 488 -24.91 -12.81 0.40
CA CYS A 488 -25.34 -11.66 -0.40
C CYS A 488 -24.15 -10.92 -1.05
N TYR A 489 -23.11 -10.63 -0.27
CA TYR A 489 -21.90 -9.95 -0.76
C TYR A 489 -21.12 -10.79 -1.78
N LEU A 490 -20.90 -12.07 -1.51
CA LEU A 490 -20.16 -12.97 -2.40
C LEU A 490 -20.94 -13.28 -3.68
N TYR A 491 -22.28 -13.31 -3.62
CA TYR A 491 -23.15 -13.37 -4.79
C TYR A 491 -23.01 -12.11 -5.65
N MET A 492 -23.14 -10.92 -5.05
CA MET A 492 -22.98 -9.66 -5.80
C MET A 492 -21.56 -9.50 -6.37
N LEU A 493 -20.51 -9.92 -5.65
CA LEU A 493 -19.13 -9.92 -6.14
C LEU A 493 -18.97 -10.82 -7.38
N LYS A 494 -19.62 -12.00 -7.40
CA LYS A 494 -19.66 -12.90 -8.56
C LYS A 494 -20.48 -12.31 -9.72
N LYS A 495 -21.62 -11.68 -9.43
CA LYS A 495 -22.51 -11.05 -10.41
C LYS A 495 -21.88 -9.84 -11.11
N VAL A 496 -21.04 -9.06 -10.43
CA VAL A 496 -20.31 -7.92 -11.03
C VAL A 496 -18.90 -8.26 -11.53
N ASN A 497 -18.38 -9.46 -11.23
CA ASN A 497 -17.09 -9.96 -11.74
C ASN A 497 -17.25 -11.44 -12.14
N GLU A 498 -17.89 -11.68 -13.28
CA GLU A 498 -18.21 -13.03 -13.77
C GLU A 498 -16.98 -13.95 -13.79
N GLY A 499 -17.18 -15.22 -13.44
CA GLY A 499 -16.11 -16.21 -13.30
C GLY A 499 -15.24 -16.05 -12.04
N THR A 500 -15.56 -15.12 -11.14
CA THR A 500 -14.89 -15.00 -9.82
C THR A 500 -15.21 -16.21 -8.94
N ILE A 501 -14.18 -16.81 -8.35
CA ILE A 501 -14.32 -18.01 -7.53
C ILE A 501 -14.31 -17.62 -6.06
N THR A 502 -15.35 -18.05 -5.34
CA THR A 502 -15.48 -17.84 -3.89
C THR A 502 -15.95 -19.12 -3.22
N TYR A 503 -15.36 -19.44 -2.08
CA TYR A 503 -15.76 -20.54 -1.20
C TYR A 503 -15.91 -20.03 0.22
N LEU A 504 -17.02 -20.36 0.85
CA LEU A 504 -17.30 -20.11 2.27
C LEU A 504 -17.42 -21.46 2.98
N LYS A 505 -16.78 -21.62 4.13
CA LYS A 505 -16.90 -22.80 4.99
C LYS A 505 -17.49 -22.40 6.33
N LEU A 506 -18.53 -23.13 6.76
CA LEU A 506 -19.15 -23.00 8.07
C LEU A 506 -18.78 -24.18 9.00
N ASP A 507 -19.09 -24.07 10.28
CA ASP A 507 -19.11 -25.19 11.23
C ASP A 507 -20.51 -25.84 11.31
N GLU A 508 -20.64 -26.90 12.10
CA GLU A 508 -21.89 -27.64 12.34
C GLU A 508 -22.99 -26.81 13.04
N GLU A 509 -22.70 -25.57 13.44
CA GLU A 509 -23.62 -24.61 14.06
C GLU A 509 -23.75 -23.33 13.20
N ASP A 510 -23.59 -23.43 11.87
CA ASP A 510 -23.64 -22.33 10.89
C ASP A 510 -22.66 -21.17 11.13
N LYS A 511 -21.62 -21.35 11.97
CA LYS A 511 -20.65 -20.28 12.25
C LYS A 511 -19.58 -20.23 11.18
N PHE A 512 -19.17 -19.01 10.83
CA PHE A 512 -18.04 -18.76 9.93
C PHE A 512 -16.76 -19.51 10.38
N GLN A 513 -16.24 -20.43 9.56
CA GLN A 513 -14.88 -20.95 9.69
C GLN A 513 -13.92 -20.19 8.77
N TYR A 514 -14.07 -20.41 7.45
CA TYR A 514 -13.10 -20.00 6.43
C TYR A 514 -13.78 -19.30 5.25
N LEU A 515 -13.04 -18.40 4.60
CA LEU A 515 -13.41 -17.76 3.33
C LEU A 515 -12.21 -17.77 2.38
N PHE A 516 -12.48 -18.02 1.11
CA PHE A 516 -11.55 -17.88 -0.01
C PHE A 516 -12.20 -17.06 -1.12
N ILE A 517 -11.46 -16.13 -1.72
CA ILE A 517 -11.86 -15.35 -2.90
C ILE A 517 -10.68 -15.26 -3.86
N ALA A 518 -10.91 -15.58 -5.15
CA ALA A 518 -10.01 -15.29 -6.27
C ALA A 518 -10.82 -14.66 -7.40
N LEU A 519 -10.45 -13.44 -7.81
CA LEU A 519 -11.16 -12.67 -8.84
C LEU A 519 -10.82 -13.20 -10.23
N ARG A 520 -11.78 -13.24 -11.17
CA ARG A 520 -11.55 -13.77 -12.52
C ARG A 520 -10.36 -13.11 -13.23
N ALA A 521 -10.27 -11.78 -13.14
CA ALA A 521 -9.17 -10.99 -13.65
C ALA A 521 -7.79 -11.46 -13.12
N SER A 522 -7.70 -11.71 -11.80
CA SER A 522 -6.50 -12.22 -11.15
C SER A 522 -6.13 -13.66 -11.56
N ILE A 523 -7.12 -14.48 -11.87
CA ILE A 523 -6.92 -15.88 -12.28
C ILE A 523 -6.36 -15.93 -13.72
N GLU A 524 -6.99 -15.22 -14.65
CA GLU A 524 -6.53 -15.16 -16.05
C GLU A 524 -5.17 -14.48 -16.18
N GLY A 525 -4.96 -13.33 -15.52
CA GLY A 525 -3.68 -12.63 -15.61
C GLY A 525 -2.50 -13.40 -15.01
N PHE A 526 -2.72 -14.31 -14.06
CA PHE A 526 -1.66 -15.22 -13.60
C PHE A 526 -1.26 -16.30 -14.62
N GLN A 527 -2.11 -16.59 -15.62
CA GLN A 527 -1.77 -17.53 -16.70
C GLN A 527 -0.67 -16.97 -17.61
N VAL A 528 -0.62 -15.65 -17.82
CA VAL A 528 0.43 -14.97 -18.63
C VAL A 528 1.67 -14.52 -17.84
N MET A 529 1.69 -14.67 -16.51
CA MET A 529 2.82 -14.27 -15.66
C MET A 529 3.71 -15.42 -15.17
N ARG A 530 4.89 -15.08 -14.65
CA ARG A 530 5.84 -15.99 -13.99
C ARG A 530 5.16 -16.80 -12.88
N LYS A 531 5.34 -18.11 -12.85
CA LYS A 531 4.66 -19.03 -11.91
C LYS A 531 5.26 -19.03 -10.50
N VAL A 532 5.37 -17.86 -9.86
CA VAL A 532 5.84 -17.75 -8.47
C VAL A 532 4.76 -17.13 -7.58
N ILE A 533 4.34 -17.87 -6.55
CA ILE A 533 3.33 -17.43 -5.58
C ILE A 533 3.98 -17.27 -4.20
N ILE A 534 3.85 -16.07 -3.64
CA ILE A 534 4.26 -15.73 -2.29
C ILE A 534 3.04 -15.83 -1.38
N VAL A 535 3.16 -16.57 -0.28
CA VAL A 535 2.07 -16.79 0.69
C VAL A 535 2.54 -16.49 2.11
N ASP A 536 1.83 -15.59 2.79
CA ASP A 536 2.03 -15.25 4.21
C ASP A 536 0.66 -14.92 4.85
N ALA A 537 0.58 -15.12 6.16
CA ALA A 537 -0.63 -14.90 6.95
C ALA A 537 -0.42 -13.76 7.95
N THR A 538 -1.49 -13.02 8.25
CA THR A 538 -1.43 -11.95 9.23
C THR A 538 -2.66 -11.94 10.14
N HIS A 539 -2.44 -11.87 11.45
CA HIS A 539 -3.55 -11.80 12.40
C HIS A 539 -4.45 -10.57 12.15
N LEU A 540 -5.76 -10.81 12.18
CA LEU A 540 -6.78 -9.77 12.20
C LEU A 540 -6.78 -9.03 13.54
N LYS A 541 -7.19 -7.76 13.50
CA LYS A 541 -7.19 -6.82 14.65
C LYS A 541 -8.59 -6.46 15.13
N ASN A 542 -9.62 -7.01 14.49
CA ASN A 542 -11.02 -6.93 14.91
C ASN A 542 -11.30 -7.80 16.15
N GLY A 543 -12.56 -7.82 16.60
CA GLY A 543 -12.97 -8.52 17.84
C GLY A 543 -13.07 -10.04 17.74
N TYR A 544 -12.96 -10.63 16.54
CA TYR A 544 -13.25 -12.03 16.26
C TYR A 544 -11.98 -12.90 16.27
N GLY A 545 -10.86 -12.32 15.87
CA GLY A 545 -9.60 -13.05 15.67
C GLY A 545 -9.49 -13.54 14.23
N GLY A 546 -8.84 -14.68 14.02
CA GLY A 546 -8.52 -15.16 12.68
C GLY A 546 -7.27 -14.52 12.07
N VAL A 547 -6.92 -15.00 10.89
CA VAL A 547 -5.86 -14.47 10.02
C VAL A 547 -6.42 -14.10 8.66
N LEU A 548 -5.83 -13.08 8.06
CA LEU A 548 -5.97 -12.73 6.65
C LEU A 548 -4.74 -13.31 5.93
N VAL A 549 -4.97 -14.06 4.87
CA VAL A 549 -3.96 -14.67 4.00
C VAL A 549 -4.02 -13.99 2.64
N PHE A 550 -2.85 -13.72 2.05
CA PHE A 550 -2.74 -13.35 0.65
C PHE A 550 -1.89 -14.40 -0.07
N ALA A 551 -2.39 -14.90 -1.20
CA ALA A 551 -1.56 -15.52 -2.22
C ALA A 551 -1.31 -14.47 -3.31
N SER A 552 -0.05 -14.06 -3.47
CA SER A 552 0.36 -12.96 -4.35
C SER A 552 1.52 -13.36 -5.23
N ALA A 553 1.41 -13.11 -6.54
CA ALA A 553 2.53 -13.08 -7.45
C ALA A 553 3.22 -11.71 -7.42
N GLN A 554 4.34 -11.63 -8.14
CA GLN A 554 4.95 -10.37 -8.56
C GLN A 554 4.87 -10.27 -10.09
N ASP A 555 4.32 -9.17 -10.59
CA ASP A 555 4.20 -8.94 -12.04
C ASP A 555 5.59 -8.74 -12.70
N PRO A 556 5.67 -8.62 -14.03
CA PRO A 556 6.94 -8.44 -14.73
C PRO A 556 7.68 -7.15 -14.34
N ASN A 557 6.96 -6.04 -14.13
CA ASN A 557 7.54 -4.74 -13.73
C ASN A 557 7.76 -4.62 -12.19
N ARG A 558 7.65 -5.74 -11.47
CA ARG A 558 7.84 -5.92 -10.01
C ARG A 558 6.69 -5.47 -9.08
N HIS A 559 5.51 -5.13 -9.59
CA HIS A 559 4.34 -4.81 -8.76
C HIS A 559 3.76 -6.03 -8.03
N HIS A 560 2.93 -5.77 -7.02
CA HIS A 560 2.29 -6.81 -6.22
C HIS A 560 0.95 -7.22 -6.85
N TYR A 561 0.82 -8.49 -7.21
CA TYR A 561 -0.35 -9.01 -7.91
C TYR A 561 -1.09 -10.03 -7.04
N ILE A 562 -2.24 -9.65 -6.50
CA ILE A 562 -3.04 -10.53 -5.63
C ILE A 562 -3.82 -11.53 -6.49
N ILE A 563 -3.52 -12.82 -6.31
CA ILE A 563 -4.22 -13.93 -6.95
C ILE A 563 -5.47 -14.29 -6.13
N ALA A 564 -5.28 -14.52 -4.82
CA ALA A 564 -6.34 -14.95 -3.93
C ALA A 564 -6.19 -14.37 -2.51
N ILE A 565 -7.34 -14.24 -1.83
CA ILE A 565 -7.48 -13.72 -0.47
C ILE A 565 -8.15 -14.80 0.37
N GLY A 566 -7.56 -15.13 1.52
CA GLY A 566 -8.13 -16.06 2.51
C GLY A 566 -8.45 -15.38 3.83
N VAL A 567 -9.55 -15.76 4.49
CA VAL A 567 -9.79 -15.43 5.90
C VAL A 567 -10.00 -16.74 6.65
N LEU A 568 -9.11 -17.03 7.60
CA LEU A 568 -9.04 -18.30 8.33
C LEU A 568 -9.10 -18.10 9.85
N ASP A 569 -9.36 -19.17 10.61
CA ASP A 569 -9.53 -19.11 12.07
C ASP A 569 -8.19 -18.92 12.84
N GLY A 570 -7.09 -19.34 12.24
CA GLY A 570 -5.71 -19.23 12.69
C GLY A 570 -4.72 -19.74 11.63
N GLU A 571 -3.50 -20.04 12.06
CA GLU A 571 -2.48 -20.74 11.25
C GLU A 571 -2.36 -22.17 11.79
N ASN A 572 -3.05 -23.13 11.19
CA ASN A 572 -3.04 -24.54 11.58
C ASN A 572 -3.11 -25.46 10.34
N ASP A 573 -2.86 -26.76 10.52
CA ASP A 573 -2.82 -27.74 9.42
C ASP A 573 -4.12 -27.77 8.60
N ALA A 574 -5.28 -27.73 9.27
CA ALA A 574 -6.58 -27.82 8.60
C ALA A 574 -6.94 -26.53 7.85
N SER A 575 -6.61 -25.36 8.41
CA SER A 575 -6.84 -24.07 7.78
C SER A 575 -5.95 -23.88 6.56
N TRP A 576 -4.68 -24.31 6.63
CA TRP A 576 -3.76 -24.24 5.50
C TRP A 576 -4.09 -25.27 4.41
N GLY A 577 -4.39 -26.53 4.79
CA GLY A 577 -4.85 -27.55 3.84
C GLY A 577 -6.06 -27.08 3.03
N TRP A 578 -7.12 -26.63 3.70
CA TRP A 578 -8.30 -26.09 3.03
C TRP A 578 -8.00 -24.87 2.14
N PHE A 579 -7.12 -23.96 2.57
CA PHE A 579 -6.73 -22.81 1.74
C PHE A 579 -6.02 -23.24 0.46
N PHE A 580 -5.08 -24.19 0.53
CA PHE A 580 -4.38 -24.70 -0.64
C PHE A 580 -5.30 -25.57 -1.52
N GLU A 581 -6.22 -26.37 -0.96
CA GLU A 581 -7.26 -27.07 -1.72
C GLU A 581 -8.09 -26.11 -2.57
N LYS A 582 -8.42 -24.91 -2.05
CA LYS A 582 -9.19 -23.91 -2.81
C LYS A 582 -8.32 -23.11 -3.77
N LEU A 583 -7.04 -22.88 -3.45
CA LEU A 583 -6.07 -22.35 -4.39
C LEU A 583 -5.87 -23.29 -5.59
N LEU A 584 -5.87 -24.61 -5.37
CA LEU A 584 -5.70 -25.62 -6.43
C LEU A 584 -6.81 -25.56 -7.49
N THR A 585 -8.02 -25.12 -7.12
CA THR A 585 -9.13 -24.91 -8.07
C THR A 585 -8.98 -23.67 -8.95
N VAL A 586 -7.96 -22.83 -8.73
CA VAL A 586 -7.71 -21.59 -9.51
C VAL A 586 -6.27 -21.45 -10.01
N VAL A 587 -5.32 -22.13 -9.38
CA VAL A 587 -3.94 -22.33 -9.84
C VAL A 587 -3.64 -23.83 -9.80
N PRO A 588 -3.55 -24.52 -10.96
CA PRO A 588 -3.24 -25.94 -11.00
C PRO A 588 -1.81 -26.21 -10.51
N ASP A 589 -1.57 -27.43 -10.05
CA ASP A 589 -0.22 -27.89 -9.69
C ASP A 589 0.59 -28.21 -10.95
N THR A 590 1.79 -27.64 -11.07
CA THR A 590 2.71 -27.83 -12.20
C THR A 590 4.17 -27.79 -11.72
N PRO A 591 5.11 -28.45 -12.41
CA PRO A 591 6.53 -28.38 -12.04
C PRO A 591 7.16 -26.98 -12.26
N GLU A 592 6.53 -26.11 -13.06
CA GLU A 592 6.95 -24.71 -13.20
C GLU A 592 6.59 -23.88 -11.96
N LEU A 593 5.55 -24.27 -11.21
CA LEU A 593 5.02 -23.51 -10.09
C LEU A 593 6.00 -23.49 -8.90
N VAL A 594 6.25 -22.31 -8.37
CA VAL A 594 7.09 -22.08 -7.19
C VAL A 594 6.30 -21.37 -6.09
N PHE A 595 6.17 -22.02 -4.93
CA PHE A 595 5.72 -21.36 -3.71
C PHE A 595 6.89 -20.78 -2.91
N MET A 596 6.74 -19.56 -2.40
CA MET A 596 7.68 -18.91 -1.48
C MET A 596 6.97 -18.50 -0.19
N SER A 597 7.42 -19.00 0.97
CA SER A 597 6.76 -18.74 2.26
C SER A 597 7.72 -18.54 3.44
N ASP A 598 7.18 -18.09 4.58
CA ASP A 598 7.85 -18.26 5.89
C ASP A 598 7.92 -19.76 6.28
N ARG A 599 8.79 -20.11 7.23
CA ARG A 599 8.99 -21.46 7.78
C ARG A 599 7.89 -21.91 8.76
N ASN A 600 6.64 -21.46 8.59
CA ASN A 600 5.51 -21.98 9.36
C ASN A 600 5.28 -23.46 8.99
N SER A 601 5.34 -24.38 9.97
CA SER A 601 5.30 -25.83 9.74
C SER A 601 3.98 -26.29 9.10
N SER A 602 2.85 -25.72 9.52
CA SER A 602 1.52 -26.02 8.98
C SER A 602 1.33 -25.49 7.56
N LEU A 603 1.95 -24.34 7.23
CA LEU A 603 1.98 -23.79 5.87
C LEU A 603 2.78 -24.70 4.94
N ILE A 604 4.01 -25.07 5.33
CA ILE A 604 4.88 -25.98 4.55
C ILE A 604 4.19 -27.34 4.32
N LYS A 605 3.56 -27.89 5.35
CA LYS A 605 2.79 -29.15 5.26
C LYS A 605 1.56 -28.99 4.36
N GLY A 606 0.86 -27.87 4.44
CA GLY A 606 -0.27 -27.54 3.57
C GLY A 606 0.12 -27.53 2.08
N ILE A 607 1.24 -26.89 1.73
CA ILE A 607 1.78 -26.93 0.36
C ILE A 607 2.11 -28.37 -0.03
N ARG A 608 2.98 -29.06 0.73
CA ARG A 608 3.45 -30.41 0.41
C ARG A 608 2.32 -31.44 0.23
N ASN A 609 1.20 -31.25 0.92
CA ASN A 609 0.07 -32.18 0.89
C ASN A 609 -0.94 -31.92 -0.25
N VAL A 610 -0.87 -30.77 -0.93
CA VAL A 610 -1.84 -30.36 -1.98
C VAL A 610 -1.16 -30.09 -3.32
N TYR A 611 0.05 -29.55 -3.29
CA TYR A 611 0.89 -29.30 -4.45
C TYR A 611 2.13 -30.21 -4.34
N PHE A 612 2.16 -31.26 -5.17
CA PHE A 612 3.19 -32.29 -5.19
C PHE A 612 4.22 -32.05 -6.30
N ALA A 613 3.82 -31.45 -7.43
CA ALA A 613 4.72 -31.08 -8.51
C ALA A 613 5.41 -29.73 -8.26
N ALA A 614 4.68 -28.75 -7.68
CA ALA A 614 5.21 -27.43 -7.42
C ALA A 614 6.45 -27.44 -6.51
N HIS A 615 7.47 -26.71 -6.92
CA HIS A 615 8.60 -26.43 -6.07
C HIS A 615 8.22 -25.46 -4.95
N HIS A 616 8.93 -25.53 -3.83
CA HIS A 616 8.66 -24.69 -2.66
C HIS A 616 9.97 -24.23 -2.02
N GLY A 617 10.13 -22.93 -1.79
CA GLY A 617 11.31 -22.30 -1.19
C GLY A 617 11.01 -21.46 0.04
N TYR A 618 11.99 -21.35 0.93
CA TYR A 618 11.91 -20.55 2.15
C TYR A 618 12.25 -19.08 1.88
N CYS A 619 11.49 -18.17 2.48
CA CYS A 619 11.83 -16.75 2.55
C CYS A 619 13.18 -16.55 3.25
N ILE A 620 14.13 -15.96 2.51
CA ILE A 620 15.51 -15.74 2.95
C ILE A 620 15.60 -14.72 4.10
N TRP A 621 14.71 -13.73 4.16
CA TRP A 621 14.68 -12.78 5.27
C TRP A 621 14.20 -13.43 6.58
N HIS A 622 13.15 -14.24 6.53
CA HIS A 622 12.65 -14.99 7.68
C HIS A 622 13.68 -16.03 8.14
N LEU A 623 14.28 -16.77 7.21
CA LEU A 623 15.36 -17.71 7.52
C LEU A 623 16.59 -17.00 8.11
N SER A 624 16.97 -15.81 7.60
CA SER A 624 18.09 -15.04 8.16
C SER A 624 17.83 -14.55 9.59
N GLN A 625 16.57 -14.25 9.97
CA GLN A 625 16.24 -13.92 11.36
C GLN A 625 16.33 -15.15 12.29
N ASN A 626 16.02 -16.35 11.80
CA ASN A 626 16.23 -17.59 12.54
C ASN A 626 17.73 -17.93 12.70
N VAL A 627 18.51 -17.90 11.61
CA VAL A 627 19.98 -18.11 11.61
C VAL A 627 20.67 -17.15 12.59
N LYS A 628 20.26 -15.87 12.58
CA LYS A 628 20.64 -14.82 13.53
C LYS A 628 20.28 -15.13 14.98
N GLY A 629 19.18 -15.83 15.22
CA GLY A 629 18.78 -16.31 16.56
C GLY A 629 19.77 -17.34 17.11
N HIS A 630 20.21 -18.27 16.26
CA HIS A 630 21.14 -19.37 16.57
C HIS A 630 22.63 -18.98 16.52
N ALA A 631 22.97 -17.73 16.16
CA ALA A 631 24.34 -17.24 16.17
C ALA A 631 24.86 -16.94 17.59
N THR A 632 25.88 -17.68 18.05
CA THR A 632 26.55 -17.52 19.35
C THR A 632 27.87 -16.76 19.22
N ASN A 633 28.22 -15.94 20.23
CA ASN A 633 29.54 -15.29 20.40
C ASN A 633 30.02 -14.40 19.23
N VAL A 634 29.11 -14.00 18.31
CA VAL A 634 29.41 -13.16 17.14
C VAL A 634 28.36 -12.05 16.97
N ASN A 635 28.64 -11.05 16.15
CA ASN A 635 27.67 -10.03 15.78
C ASN A 635 26.54 -10.64 14.93
N ARG A 636 25.43 -11.01 15.58
CA ARG A 636 24.26 -11.68 14.99
C ARG A 636 23.68 -10.94 13.78
N ASP A 637 23.67 -9.61 13.79
CA ASP A 637 23.15 -8.81 12.68
C ASP A 637 24.06 -8.92 11.44
N VAL A 638 25.37 -9.13 11.61
CA VAL A 638 26.32 -9.44 10.50
C VAL A 638 26.14 -10.87 9.99
N VAL A 639 25.88 -11.85 10.87
CA VAL A 639 25.59 -13.24 10.44
C VAL A 639 24.36 -13.30 9.55
N ALA A 640 23.30 -12.59 9.94
CA ALA A 640 22.08 -12.47 9.15
C ALA A 640 22.37 -11.97 7.73
N TRP A 641 23.17 -10.90 7.62
CA TRP A 641 23.54 -10.30 6.34
C TRP A 641 24.43 -11.21 5.48
N ARG A 642 25.50 -11.80 6.07
CA ARG A 642 26.37 -12.77 5.36
C ARG A 642 25.62 -14.01 4.88
N PHE A 643 24.63 -14.48 5.64
CA PHE A 643 23.75 -15.57 5.19
C PHE A 643 22.87 -15.14 3.99
N MET A 644 22.35 -13.91 4.00
CA MET A 644 21.56 -13.40 2.87
C MET A 644 22.40 -13.26 1.59
N GLU A 645 23.66 -12.81 1.68
CA GLU A 645 24.59 -12.82 0.54
C GLU A 645 24.83 -14.25 0.03
N LEU A 646 25.21 -15.17 0.92
CA LEU A 646 25.44 -16.58 0.59
C LEU A 646 24.25 -17.22 -0.16
N SER A 647 23.02 -16.99 0.32
CA SER A 647 21.80 -17.54 -0.29
C SER A 647 21.52 -17.04 -1.73
N ARG A 648 22.19 -15.96 -2.15
CA ARG A 648 21.99 -15.27 -3.43
C ARG A 648 23.07 -15.58 -4.47
N VAL A 649 24.12 -16.32 -4.11
CA VAL A 649 25.19 -16.72 -5.04
C VAL A 649 24.61 -17.54 -6.19
N TYR A 650 25.05 -17.25 -7.42
CA TYR A 650 24.50 -17.85 -8.65
C TYR A 650 25.15 -19.18 -9.03
N THR A 651 26.46 -19.34 -8.79
CA THR A 651 27.21 -20.56 -9.16
C THR A 651 27.41 -21.50 -7.96
N MET A 652 27.49 -22.81 -8.20
CA MET A 652 27.75 -23.80 -7.14
C MET A 652 29.18 -23.67 -6.58
N ALA A 653 30.19 -23.48 -7.43
CA ALA A 653 31.59 -23.35 -7.01
C ALA A 653 31.83 -22.15 -6.08
N GLU A 654 31.22 -21.00 -6.36
CA GLU A 654 31.30 -19.84 -5.47
C GLU A 654 30.47 -20.05 -4.20
N PHE A 655 29.27 -20.65 -4.31
CA PHE A 655 28.44 -20.94 -3.14
C PHE A 655 29.13 -21.86 -2.15
N GLU A 656 29.79 -22.92 -2.62
CA GLU A 656 30.56 -23.81 -1.74
C GLU A 656 31.74 -23.09 -1.09
N ARG A 657 32.48 -22.27 -1.83
CA ARG A 657 33.58 -21.47 -1.28
C ARG A 657 33.08 -20.55 -0.16
N GLU A 658 32.03 -19.77 -0.43
CA GLU A 658 31.45 -18.88 0.57
C GLU A 658 30.78 -19.64 1.71
N TYR A 659 30.21 -20.83 1.47
CA TYR A 659 29.62 -21.64 2.52
C TYR A 659 30.68 -22.24 3.44
N ARG A 660 31.80 -22.76 2.90
CA ARG A 660 32.95 -23.23 3.70
C ARG A 660 33.48 -22.09 4.60
N ILE A 661 33.60 -20.87 4.07
CA ILE A 661 33.96 -19.67 4.83
C ILE A 661 32.90 -19.34 5.90
N PHE A 662 31.61 -19.43 5.57
CA PHE A 662 30.50 -19.22 6.52
C PHE A 662 30.49 -20.26 7.65
N LYS A 663 30.71 -21.55 7.36
CA LYS A 663 30.83 -22.63 8.35
C LYS A 663 31.98 -22.37 9.32
N LEU A 664 33.16 -22.03 8.78
CA LEU A 664 34.36 -21.71 9.58
C LEU A 664 34.14 -20.49 10.50
N ARG A 665 33.48 -19.44 9.98
CA ARG A 665 33.30 -18.18 10.70
C ARG A 665 32.13 -18.17 11.68
N TYR A 666 31.08 -18.95 11.41
CA TYR A 666 29.81 -18.94 12.14
C TYR A 666 29.25 -20.35 12.43
N PRO A 667 30.01 -21.27 13.04
CA PRO A 667 29.65 -22.69 13.12
C PRO A 667 28.27 -22.95 13.75
N SER A 668 27.93 -22.31 14.88
CA SER A 668 26.59 -22.46 15.50
C SER A 668 25.42 -22.02 14.58
N ALA A 669 25.66 -21.12 13.65
CA ALA A 669 24.67 -20.67 12.67
C ALA A 669 24.63 -21.58 11.42
N ALA A 670 25.75 -22.22 11.08
CA ALA A 670 25.84 -23.24 10.03
C ALA A 670 25.20 -24.56 10.46
N ASN A 671 25.49 -25.06 11.67
CA ASN A 671 24.87 -26.28 12.20
C ASN A 671 23.35 -26.15 12.19
N TYR A 672 22.79 -25.03 12.68
CA TYR A 672 21.34 -24.76 12.59
C TYR A 672 20.75 -24.84 11.17
N LEU A 673 21.53 -24.48 10.14
CA LEU A 673 21.09 -24.63 8.74
C LEU A 673 21.10 -26.10 8.31
N GLU A 674 22.13 -26.86 8.65
CA GLU A 674 22.26 -28.28 8.26
C GLU A 674 21.31 -29.18 9.07
N ASP A 675 21.15 -28.92 10.36
CA ASP A 675 20.25 -29.63 11.29
C ASP A 675 18.75 -29.39 10.97
N THR A 676 18.41 -28.28 10.29
CA THR A 676 17.00 -27.85 10.12
C THR A 676 16.57 -27.45 8.71
N THR A 677 17.46 -27.41 7.71
CA THR A 677 17.14 -27.08 6.32
C THR A 677 17.94 -27.92 5.32
N VAL A 678 17.43 -27.99 4.09
CA VAL A 678 18.19 -28.48 2.93
C VAL A 678 18.47 -27.30 2.01
N LYS A 679 19.62 -27.28 1.31
CA LYS A 679 20.11 -26.10 0.57
C LYS A 679 19.18 -25.73 -0.57
N GLU A 680 18.54 -26.74 -1.16
CA GLU A 680 17.59 -26.72 -2.28
C GLU A 680 16.28 -26.01 -1.93
N LYS A 681 16.09 -25.62 -0.66
CA LYS A 681 14.99 -24.76 -0.20
C LYS A 681 15.36 -23.28 -0.07
N TRP A 682 16.64 -22.90 -0.12
CA TRP A 682 17.04 -21.51 0.16
C TRP A 682 18.23 -20.97 -0.66
N ALA A 683 19.24 -21.76 -1.01
CA ALA A 683 20.37 -21.32 -1.82
C ALA A 683 19.96 -21.19 -3.29
N ARG A 684 20.28 -20.07 -3.96
CA ARG A 684 19.85 -19.80 -5.36
C ARG A 684 20.38 -20.84 -6.34
N CYS A 685 21.67 -21.16 -6.27
CA CYS A 685 22.35 -22.17 -7.07
C CYS A 685 21.85 -23.61 -6.85
N CYS A 686 21.28 -23.93 -5.69
CA CYS A 686 20.74 -25.28 -5.37
C CYS A 686 19.22 -25.41 -5.62
N PHE A 687 18.52 -24.30 -5.87
CA PHE A 687 17.05 -24.29 -5.94
C PHE A 687 16.57 -24.73 -7.32
N ARG A 688 15.96 -25.93 -7.42
CA ARG A 688 15.58 -26.56 -8.70
C ARG A 688 14.51 -25.79 -9.52
N GLY A 689 13.64 -25.02 -8.88
CA GLY A 689 12.53 -24.32 -9.54
C GLY A 689 12.85 -22.89 -10.02
N GLN A 690 12.01 -22.33 -10.88
CA GLN A 690 12.21 -20.98 -11.42
C GLN A 690 11.73 -19.88 -10.46
N ARG A 691 12.54 -19.53 -9.44
CA ARG A 691 12.20 -18.45 -8.48
C ARG A 691 12.66 -17.03 -8.90
N TYR A 692 13.39 -16.88 -10.00
CA TYR A 692 13.83 -15.59 -10.55
C TYR A 692 14.49 -14.67 -9.49
N ASN A 693 14.01 -13.42 -9.38
CA ASN A 693 14.42 -12.43 -8.39
C ASN A 693 13.72 -12.56 -7.03
N LEU A 694 12.85 -13.56 -6.83
CA LEU A 694 12.00 -13.68 -5.64
C LEU A 694 12.64 -14.60 -4.58
N ASP A 695 13.19 -13.97 -3.54
CA ASP A 695 13.83 -14.63 -2.41
C ASP A 695 13.16 -14.31 -1.06
N THR A 696 12.16 -13.42 -1.04
CA THR A 696 11.61 -12.83 0.18
C THR A 696 10.10 -12.64 0.15
N SER A 697 9.48 -12.72 1.32
CA SER A 697 8.04 -12.46 1.55
C SER A 697 7.65 -10.97 1.52
N ASN A 698 8.60 -10.09 1.14
CA ASN A 698 8.42 -8.63 1.06
C ASN A 698 7.13 -8.21 0.36
N CYS A 699 6.71 -8.94 -0.69
CA CYS A 699 5.47 -8.71 -1.43
C CYS A 699 4.22 -8.82 -0.54
N VAL A 700 4.12 -9.81 0.34
CA VAL A 700 2.96 -9.92 1.25
C VAL A 700 3.15 -9.07 2.51
N GLU A 701 4.39 -8.77 2.91
CA GLU A 701 4.69 -7.86 4.02
C GLU A 701 4.31 -6.39 3.73
N SER A 702 4.49 -5.94 2.48
CA SER A 702 4.00 -4.64 2.02
C SER A 702 2.46 -4.62 1.94
N LEU A 703 1.81 -5.64 1.37
CA LEU A 703 0.34 -5.78 1.37
C LEU A 703 -0.23 -5.78 2.80
N ASN A 704 0.42 -6.50 3.72
CA ASN A 704 0.09 -6.51 5.15
C ASN A 704 0.19 -5.13 5.82
N SER A 705 0.99 -4.22 5.25
CA SER A 705 1.20 -2.84 5.68
C SER A 705 0.22 -1.86 5.01
N VAL A 706 -0.14 -2.07 3.74
CA VAL A 706 -1.23 -1.36 3.04
C VAL A 706 -2.55 -1.62 3.76
N PHE A 707 -2.92 -2.90 3.96
CA PHE A 707 -4.18 -3.28 4.60
C PHE A 707 -4.16 -3.21 6.14
N LEU A 708 -3.17 -2.53 6.73
CA LEU A 708 -3.01 -2.37 8.18
C LEU A 708 -4.24 -1.73 8.86
N ASN A 709 -4.95 -0.86 8.13
CA ASN A 709 -6.21 -0.25 8.54
C ASN A 709 -7.41 -1.17 8.30
N ALA A 710 -7.58 -1.71 7.07
CA ALA A 710 -8.67 -2.62 6.69
C ALA A 710 -8.84 -3.79 7.68
N ARG A 711 -7.74 -4.40 8.13
CA ARG A 711 -7.68 -5.50 9.13
C ARG A 711 -8.27 -5.17 10.52
N LYS A 712 -8.74 -3.94 10.75
CA LYS A 712 -9.42 -3.48 11.97
C LYS A 712 -10.95 -3.48 11.84
N TYR A 713 -11.47 -3.49 10.61
CA TYR A 713 -12.90 -3.49 10.31
C TYR A 713 -13.52 -4.89 10.49
N SER A 714 -14.83 -5.00 10.28
CA SER A 714 -15.54 -6.27 10.15
C SER A 714 -15.30 -6.91 8.77
N LEU A 715 -15.92 -8.06 8.49
CA LEU A 715 -15.61 -8.87 7.31
C LEU A 715 -15.86 -8.12 5.99
N ILE A 716 -17.11 -7.75 5.67
CA ILE A 716 -17.45 -7.05 4.42
C ILE A 716 -16.67 -5.73 4.24
N PRO A 717 -16.57 -4.81 5.23
CA PRO A 717 -15.85 -3.54 5.01
C PRO A 717 -14.33 -3.72 4.89
N MET A 718 -13.77 -4.82 5.42
CA MET A 718 -12.39 -5.21 5.15
C MET A 718 -12.23 -5.72 3.72
N LEU A 719 -13.18 -6.53 3.22
CA LEU A 719 -13.19 -6.99 1.83
C LEU A 719 -13.34 -5.81 0.86
N ASP A 720 -14.28 -4.90 1.09
CA ASP A 720 -14.45 -3.66 0.31
C ASP A 720 -13.15 -2.86 0.21
N ALA A 721 -12.46 -2.65 1.34
CA ALA A 721 -11.20 -1.92 1.38
C ALA A 721 -10.04 -2.66 0.66
N ILE A 722 -10.12 -3.99 0.52
CA ILE A 722 -9.18 -4.79 -0.27
C ILE A 722 -9.53 -4.72 -1.75
N MET A 723 -10.78 -5.02 -2.13
CA MET A 723 -11.24 -4.98 -3.53
C MET A 723 -11.08 -3.58 -4.14
N SER A 724 -11.39 -2.53 -3.37
CA SER A 724 -11.19 -1.13 -3.80
C SER A 724 -9.73 -0.79 -4.06
N LYS A 725 -8.75 -1.33 -3.33
CA LYS A 725 -7.34 -1.07 -3.65
C LYS A 725 -6.82 -1.98 -4.77
N ILE A 726 -7.35 -3.19 -4.91
CA ILE A 726 -7.04 -4.07 -6.05
C ILE A 726 -7.56 -3.48 -7.36
N SER A 727 -8.80 -2.99 -7.44
CA SER A 727 -9.34 -2.39 -8.67
C SER A 727 -8.58 -1.12 -9.07
N VAL A 728 -8.19 -0.29 -8.10
CA VAL A 728 -7.31 0.86 -8.33
C VAL A 728 -5.95 0.41 -8.86
N TRP A 729 -5.28 -0.57 -8.23
CA TRP A 729 -4.00 -1.09 -8.73
C TRP A 729 -4.09 -1.71 -10.14
N PHE A 730 -5.14 -2.47 -10.44
CA PHE A 730 -5.35 -3.02 -11.79
C PHE A 730 -5.50 -1.92 -12.85
N ASN A 731 -6.17 -0.81 -12.52
CA ASN A 731 -6.29 0.33 -13.42
C ASN A 731 -4.99 1.15 -13.52
N GLU A 732 -4.26 1.30 -12.41
CA GLU A 732 -2.94 1.95 -12.35
C GLU A 732 -1.94 1.20 -13.26
N HIS A 733 -1.73 -0.11 -13.03
CA HIS A 733 -0.75 -0.90 -13.80
C HIS A 733 -1.21 -1.18 -15.25
N ARG A 734 -2.52 -1.24 -15.55
CA ARG A 734 -3.00 -1.32 -16.94
C ARG A 734 -2.64 -0.06 -17.73
N LYS A 735 -2.84 1.13 -17.15
CA LYS A 735 -2.45 2.40 -17.78
C LYS A 735 -0.93 2.46 -18.00
N GLU A 736 -0.17 1.95 -17.05
CA GLU A 736 1.30 1.85 -17.15
C GLU A 736 1.71 0.91 -18.30
N ALA A 737 1.16 -0.29 -18.38
CA ALA A 737 1.40 -1.25 -19.47
C ALA A 737 0.98 -0.72 -20.85
N ALA A 738 -0.11 0.05 -20.92
CA ALA A 738 -0.58 0.72 -22.12
C ALA A 738 0.14 2.04 -22.44
N SER A 739 1.15 2.43 -21.64
CA SER A 739 1.93 3.68 -21.84
C SER A 739 3.33 3.47 -22.45
N GLY A 740 3.71 2.23 -22.75
CA GLY A 740 4.93 1.93 -23.51
C GLY A 740 4.81 2.32 -24.99
N SER A 741 5.93 2.62 -25.64
CA SER A 741 5.96 2.66 -27.11
C SER A 741 5.72 1.25 -27.67
N ASN A 742 5.06 1.17 -28.84
CA ASN A 742 4.94 -0.08 -29.59
C ASN A 742 6.30 -0.66 -30.02
N GLU A 743 7.35 0.17 -30.02
CA GLU A 743 8.75 -0.24 -30.27
C GLU A 743 9.33 -1.03 -29.10
N ASN A 744 8.91 -0.72 -27.86
CA ASN A 744 9.45 -1.31 -26.63
C ASN A 744 8.74 -2.61 -26.30
N LYS A 745 9.19 -3.71 -26.92
CA LYS A 745 8.62 -5.06 -26.74
C LYS A 745 8.74 -5.60 -25.31
N LEU A 746 9.61 -5.04 -24.46
CA LEU A 746 9.83 -5.46 -23.07
C LEU A 746 9.22 -4.51 -22.04
N VAL A 747 8.97 -5.01 -20.83
CA VAL A 747 8.54 -4.17 -19.70
C VAL A 747 9.65 -3.21 -19.25
N PRO A 748 9.32 -1.98 -18.79
CA PRO A 748 10.31 -0.94 -18.49
C PRO A 748 11.46 -1.38 -17.57
N LEU A 749 11.19 -2.24 -16.59
CA LEU A 749 12.21 -2.79 -15.71
C LEU A 749 13.34 -3.52 -16.45
N VAL A 750 13.02 -4.32 -17.47
CA VAL A 750 14.02 -5.12 -18.19
C VAL A 750 14.69 -4.28 -19.26
N GLU A 751 13.93 -3.41 -19.92
CA GLU A 751 14.44 -2.44 -20.90
C GLU A 751 15.53 -1.55 -20.26
N ASN A 752 15.22 -0.90 -19.13
CA ASN A 752 16.20 -0.07 -18.41
C ASN A 752 17.39 -0.90 -17.87
N TYR A 753 17.17 -2.16 -17.48
CA TYR A 753 18.26 -3.03 -17.01
C TYR A 753 19.24 -3.40 -18.13
N LEU A 754 18.75 -3.65 -19.34
CA LEU A 754 19.60 -3.94 -20.50
C LEU A 754 20.31 -2.66 -20.98
N HIS A 755 19.61 -1.51 -20.98
CA HIS A 755 20.20 -0.20 -21.26
C HIS A 755 21.34 0.16 -20.28
N ASP A 756 21.12 0.03 -18.96
CA ASP A 756 22.13 0.26 -17.92
C ASP A 756 23.36 -0.65 -18.10
N LEU A 757 23.17 -1.89 -18.58
CA LEU A 757 24.24 -2.86 -18.81
C LEU A 757 25.00 -2.67 -20.14
N TRP A 758 24.38 -2.07 -21.17
CA TRP A 758 24.97 -1.95 -22.51
C TRP A 758 26.36 -1.32 -22.47
N VAL A 759 26.49 -0.26 -21.67
CA VAL A 759 27.72 0.53 -21.48
C VAL A 759 28.83 -0.26 -20.76
N GLU A 760 28.54 -1.37 -20.08
CA GLU A 760 29.58 -2.31 -19.60
C GLU A 760 29.81 -3.45 -20.61
N ALA A 761 28.73 -3.99 -21.20
CA ALA A 761 28.77 -5.10 -22.15
C ALA A 761 29.65 -4.80 -23.39
N GLU A 762 29.50 -3.61 -23.98
CA GLU A 762 30.29 -3.12 -25.13
C GLU A 762 31.81 -3.10 -24.86
N LYS A 763 32.23 -3.06 -23.59
CA LYS A 763 33.64 -2.98 -23.19
C LYS A 763 34.26 -4.34 -22.87
N LEU A 764 33.47 -5.41 -22.85
CA LEU A 764 33.95 -6.76 -22.58
C LEU A 764 34.60 -7.35 -23.83
N LYS A 765 35.67 -8.14 -23.66
CA LYS A 765 36.31 -8.80 -24.79
C LYS A 765 35.57 -10.09 -25.12
N VAL A 766 34.86 -10.08 -26.23
CA VAL A 766 34.18 -11.25 -26.79
C VAL A 766 35.11 -11.98 -27.75
N THR A 767 35.07 -13.31 -27.73
CA THR A 767 35.65 -14.20 -28.72
C THR A 767 34.56 -15.15 -29.16
N GLU A 768 34.20 -15.15 -30.43
CA GLU A 768 33.26 -16.13 -30.98
C GLU A 768 33.91 -17.53 -30.97
N LEU A 769 33.12 -18.54 -30.57
CA LEU A 769 33.52 -19.94 -30.53
C LEU A 769 32.81 -20.76 -31.61
N ASN A 770 31.50 -20.52 -31.79
CA ASN A 770 30.68 -21.23 -32.77
C ASN A 770 29.59 -20.31 -33.35
N THR A 771 29.78 -19.91 -34.60
CA THR A 771 28.87 -19.07 -35.40
C THR A 771 27.48 -19.67 -35.56
N PHE A 772 27.36 -21.00 -35.66
CA PHE A 772 26.09 -21.69 -35.92
C PHE A 772 25.27 -21.90 -34.64
N GLN A 773 25.94 -22.21 -33.52
CA GLN A 773 25.30 -22.42 -32.22
C GLN A 773 25.16 -21.13 -31.37
N LEU A 774 25.68 -20.00 -31.87
CA LEU A 774 25.75 -18.70 -31.19
C LEU A 774 26.48 -18.77 -29.85
N GLU A 775 27.68 -19.34 -29.88
CA GLU A 775 28.52 -19.55 -28.71
C GLU A 775 29.71 -18.60 -28.66
N TYR A 776 29.90 -18.01 -27.48
CA TYR A 776 30.86 -16.94 -27.24
C TYR A 776 31.59 -17.18 -25.93
N ASN A 777 32.90 -16.92 -25.92
CA ASN A 777 33.65 -16.70 -24.70
C ASN A 777 33.78 -15.19 -24.45
N VAL A 778 33.42 -14.73 -23.25
CA VAL A 778 33.42 -13.32 -22.89
C VAL A 778 34.29 -13.09 -21.65
N ARG A 779 35.34 -12.28 -21.79
CA ARG A 779 36.17 -11.87 -20.65
C ARG A 779 35.45 -10.77 -19.87
N GLY A 780 35.01 -11.10 -18.66
CA GLY A 780 34.38 -10.17 -17.73
C GLY A 780 35.34 -9.09 -17.21
N SER A 781 34.78 -8.05 -16.59
CA SER A 781 35.54 -6.90 -16.09
C SER A 781 36.48 -7.26 -14.92
N GLU A 782 36.29 -8.41 -14.27
CA GLU A 782 37.21 -8.99 -13.28
C GLU A 782 38.33 -9.88 -13.90
N GLY A 783 38.36 -10.05 -15.23
CA GLY A 783 39.35 -10.87 -15.93
C GLY A 783 39.06 -12.38 -15.95
N LYS A 784 37.89 -12.82 -15.45
CA LYS A 784 37.39 -14.19 -15.65
C LYS A 784 36.87 -14.36 -17.08
N GLU A 785 36.98 -15.57 -17.61
CA GLU A 785 36.34 -16.00 -18.86
C GLU A 785 34.94 -16.56 -18.58
N TYR A 786 33.96 -16.17 -19.40
CA TYR A 786 32.56 -16.59 -19.29
C TYR A 786 32.02 -17.13 -20.62
N PHE A 787 31.71 -18.42 -20.65
CA PHE A 787 30.96 -19.05 -21.74
C PHE A 787 29.52 -18.55 -21.77
N VAL A 788 29.02 -18.28 -22.97
CA VAL A 788 27.69 -17.77 -23.30
C VAL A 788 27.18 -18.56 -24.51
N ASN A 789 25.95 -19.07 -24.45
CA ASN A 789 25.23 -19.58 -25.62
C ASN A 789 23.88 -18.83 -25.72
N LEU A 790 23.69 -18.11 -26.83
CA LEU A 790 22.52 -17.25 -27.03
C LEU A 790 21.26 -18.04 -27.43
N LEU A 791 21.39 -19.13 -28.18
CA LEU A 791 20.25 -19.98 -28.57
C LEU A 791 19.60 -20.65 -27.35
N LEU A 792 20.42 -21.25 -26.48
CA LEU A 792 20.00 -21.89 -25.24
C LEU A 792 19.67 -20.87 -24.13
N LYS A 793 20.03 -19.59 -24.33
CA LYS A 793 19.79 -18.48 -23.38
C LYS A 793 20.46 -18.72 -22.03
N THR A 794 21.75 -19.07 -22.07
CA THR A 794 22.57 -19.44 -20.89
C THR A 794 23.89 -18.68 -20.83
N CYS A 795 24.45 -18.57 -19.62
CA CYS A 795 25.82 -18.13 -19.38
C CYS A 795 26.42 -18.86 -18.17
N SER A 796 27.72 -19.13 -18.16
CA SER A 796 28.40 -19.77 -17.02
C SER A 796 28.31 -18.97 -15.70
N CYS A 797 27.97 -17.67 -15.73
CA CYS A 797 27.66 -16.89 -14.52
C CYS A 797 26.28 -17.21 -13.90
N LYS A 798 25.42 -17.99 -14.60
CA LYS A 798 24.07 -18.41 -14.23
C LYS A 798 23.05 -17.29 -13.94
N VAL A 799 23.39 -16.03 -14.24
CA VAL A 799 22.42 -14.91 -14.16
C VAL A 799 21.38 -15.01 -15.26
N PHE A 800 21.79 -15.26 -16.51
CA PHE A 800 20.89 -15.41 -17.66
C PHE A 800 19.91 -16.58 -17.44
N ASP A 801 20.47 -17.74 -17.09
CA ASP A 801 19.76 -19.00 -16.82
C ASP A 801 18.66 -18.88 -15.76
N ILE A 802 18.85 -18.03 -14.74
CA ILE A 802 17.98 -17.91 -13.56
C ILE A 802 17.03 -16.71 -13.65
N GLN A 803 17.45 -15.58 -14.22
CA GLN A 803 16.58 -14.40 -14.38
C GLN A 803 15.72 -14.45 -15.65
N LYS A 804 16.14 -15.23 -16.65
CA LYS A 804 15.52 -15.36 -17.99
C LYS A 804 15.50 -14.05 -18.79
N TYR A 805 16.54 -13.25 -18.63
CA TYR A 805 16.92 -12.12 -19.49
C TYR A 805 18.45 -12.01 -19.50
N PRO A 806 19.08 -11.44 -20.56
CA PRO A 806 20.53 -11.38 -20.70
C PRO A 806 21.25 -10.78 -19.47
N CYS A 807 22.39 -11.37 -19.12
CA CYS A 807 23.38 -10.75 -18.24
C CYS A 807 24.41 -9.96 -19.06
N VAL A 808 25.30 -9.20 -18.43
CA VAL A 808 26.31 -8.38 -19.12
C VAL A 808 27.15 -9.17 -20.14
N HIS A 809 27.52 -10.41 -19.83
CA HIS A 809 28.22 -11.30 -20.78
C HIS A 809 27.36 -11.73 -21.98
N ALA A 810 26.08 -12.03 -21.75
CA ALA A 810 25.15 -12.41 -22.81
C ALA A 810 24.79 -11.21 -23.71
N LEU A 811 24.69 -10.01 -23.12
CA LEU A 811 24.53 -8.76 -23.86
C LEU A 811 25.78 -8.44 -24.68
N ALA A 812 26.99 -8.69 -24.15
CA ALA A 812 28.22 -8.55 -24.93
C ALA A 812 28.28 -9.54 -26.12
N GLY A 813 27.90 -10.81 -25.90
CA GLY A 813 27.73 -11.79 -26.97
C GLY A 813 26.69 -11.36 -28.02
N PHE A 814 25.60 -10.71 -27.60
CA PHE A 814 24.60 -10.16 -28.51
C PHE A 814 25.12 -8.94 -29.31
N ILE A 815 25.88 -8.03 -28.70
CA ILE A 815 26.54 -6.91 -29.40
C ILE A 815 27.57 -7.44 -30.42
N ALA A 816 28.28 -8.53 -30.09
CA ALA A 816 29.17 -9.20 -31.04
C ALA A 816 28.39 -9.87 -32.19
N PHE A 817 27.23 -10.47 -31.90
CA PHE A 817 26.32 -11.03 -32.90
C PHE A 817 25.78 -9.97 -33.87
N GLU A 818 25.35 -8.81 -33.39
CA GLU A 818 24.84 -7.71 -34.24
C GLU A 818 25.94 -7.02 -35.05
N SER A 819 27.19 -7.01 -34.58
CA SER A 819 28.30 -6.34 -35.28
C SER A 819 28.87 -7.13 -36.47
N ASP A 820 28.52 -8.40 -36.62
CA ASP A 820 28.93 -9.26 -37.73
C ASP A 820 28.01 -9.11 -38.96
N THR A 821 28.44 -8.25 -39.87
CA THR A 821 27.73 -7.92 -41.11
C THR A 821 27.67 -9.05 -42.15
N THR A 822 28.26 -10.22 -41.88
CA THR A 822 28.20 -11.39 -42.77
C THR A 822 26.96 -12.27 -42.57
N ARG A 823 26.16 -12.00 -41.53
CA ARG A 823 25.06 -12.88 -41.09
C ARG A 823 23.78 -12.71 -41.89
N THR A 824 23.19 -13.83 -42.27
CA THR A 824 21.83 -13.92 -42.85
C THR A 824 20.73 -13.99 -41.79
N ARG A 825 21.06 -14.36 -40.55
CA ARG A 825 20.10 -14.50 -39.44
C ARG A 825 20.03 -13.22 -38.63
N SER A 826 18.88 -12.53 -38.68
CA SER A 826 18.52 -11.52 -37.68
C SER A 826 18.06 -12.18 -36.37
N MET A 827 18.22 -11.47 -35.26
CA MET A 827 17.65 -11.79 -33.95
C MET A 827 17.55 -10.48 -33.17
N GLU A 828 16.40 -10.20 -32.57
CA GLU A 828 16.21 -9.03 -31.71
C GLU A 828 16.50 -9.34 -30.23
N ILE A 829 16.98 -8.34 -29.49
CA ILE A 829 17.26 -8.45 -28.04
C ILE A 829 16.05 -8.96 -27.21
N HIS A 830 14.83 -8.64 -27.62
CA HIS A 830 13.60 -9.08 -26.93
C HIS A 830 13.38 -10.60 -27.02
N GLU A 831 13.92 -11.27 -28.05
CA GLU A 831 13.84 -12.72 -28.22
C GLU A 831 14.71 -13.45 -27.20
N LEU A 832 15.85 -12.88 -26.81
CA LEU A 832 16.71 -13.42 -25.75
C LEU A 832 16.04 -13.36 -24.37
N VAL A 833 15.01 -12.53 -24.22
CA VAL A 833 14.23 -12.39 -22.98
C VAL A 833 13.04 -13.36 -22.95
N SER A 834 12.77 -13.95 -21.79
CA SER A 834 11.56 -14.76 -21.59
C SER A 834 10.29 -13.93 -21.78
N LYS A 835 9.32 -14.46 -22.54
CA LYS A 835 7.98 -13.87 -22.80
C LYS A 835 7.28 -13.31 -21.57
N TYR A 836 7.54 -13.85 -20.37
CA TYR A 836 7.07 -13.29 -19.10
C TYR A 836 7.53 -11.85 -18.78
N TYR A 837 8.43 -11.26 -19.55
CA TYR A 837 8.84 -9.85 -19.45
C TYR A 837 8.50 -9.03 -20.69
N TRP A 838 7.69 -9.56 -21.62
CA TRP A 838 7.19 -8.80 -22.76
C TRP A 838 6.06 -7.86 -22.34
N ALA A 839 5.99 -6.68 -22.96
CA ALA A 839 4.98 -5.66 -22.65
C ALA A 839 3.54 -6.15 -22.92
N GLU A 840 3.34 -6.91 -24.00
CA GLU A 840 2.08 -7.58 -24.33
C GLU A 840 1.58 -8.48 -23.19
N MET A 841 2.44 -9.38 -22.70
CA MET A 841 2.09 -10.33 -21.63
C MET A 841 1.81 -9.62 -20.30
N TRP A 842 2.40 -8.44 -20.08
CA TRP A 842 2.09 -7.57 -18.94
C TRP A 842 0.74 -6.85 -19.09
N ALA A 843 0.41 -6.35 -20.29
CA ALA A 843 -0.91 -5.78 -20.58
C ALA A 843 -2.02 -6.84 -20.44
N LEU A 844 -1.80 -8.04 -20.95
CA LEU A 844 -2.69 -9.20 -20.78
C LEU A 844 -2.88 -9.59 -19.30
N ALA A 845 -1.92 -9.31 -18.41
CA ALA A 845 -2.08 -9.58 -16.97
C ALA A 845 -3.13 -8.67 -16.29
N TYR A 846 -3.49 -7.54 -16.90
CA TYR A 846 -4.42 -6.54 -16.33
C TYR A 846 -5.62 -6.19 -17.24
N TYR A 847 -5.82 -6.93 -18.34
CA TYR A 847 -6.84 -6.60 -19.35
C TYR A 847 -8.28 -6.54 -18.80
N ARG A 848 -8.67 -7.52 -17.96
CA ARG A 848 -9.98 -7.55 -17.29
C ARG A 848 -10.12 -6.43 -16.26
N THR A 849 -11.26 -5.75 -16.28
CA THR A 849 -11.64 -4.77 -15.26
C THR A 849 -12.22 -5.47 -14.04
N ILE A 850 -11.88 -4.95 -12.85
CA ILE A 850 -12.43 -5.39 -11.57
C ILE A 850 -13.46 -4.36 -11.11
N TYR A 851 -14.72 -4.78 -11.06
CA TYR A 851 -15.83 -3.95 -10.61
C TYR A 851 -16.05 -4.14 -9.10
N LEU A 852 -16.39 -3.06 -8.41
CA LEU A 852 -16.69 -3.11 -6.98
C LEU A 852 -18.13 -3.54 -6.74
N VAL A 853 -18.36 -4.22 -5.62
CA VAL A 853 -19.71 -4.54 -5.16
C VAL A 853 -20.46 -3.21 -4.92
N PRO A 854 -21.63 -2.99 -5.54
CA PRO A 854 -22.41 -1.76 -5.37
C PRO A 854 -22.92 -1.61 -3.94
N ASP A 855 -23.56 -0.47 -3.62
CA ASP A 855 -24.19 -0.31 -2.31
C ASP A 855 -25.35 -1.30 -2.10
N LYS A 856 -25.63 -1.64 -0.84
CA LYS A 856 -26.71 -2.57 -0.46
C LYS A 856 -28.10 -2.14 -0.94
N SER A 857 -28.33 -0.85 -1.15
CA SER A 857 -29.57 -0.34 -1.76
C SER A 857 -29.78 -0.78 -3.22
N GLN A 858 -28.72 -1.23 -3.91
CA GLN A 858 -28.73 -1.67 -5.31
C GLN A 858 -28.59 -3.21 -5.44
N TRP A 859 -28.70 -3.96 -4.34
CA TRP A 859 -28.46 -5.41 -4.32
C TRP A 859 -29.69 -6.23 -4.76
N ASP A 860 -29.77 -6.53 -6.06
CA ASP A 860 -30.67 -7.54 -6.61
C ASP A 860 -30.13 -8.97 -6.37
N ILE A 861 -30.71 -9.66 -5.39
CA ILE A 861 -30.29 -10.96 -4.85
C ILE A 861 -31.50 -11.90 -4.71
N PRO A 862 -31.42 -13.19 -5.13
CA PRO A 862 -32.47 -14.20 -4.90
C PRO A 862 -32.76 -14.44 -3.41
N ASP A 863 -34.03 -14.67 -3.05
CA ASP A 863 -34.44 -14.85 -1.64
C ASP A 863 -33.82 -16.08 -0.98
N GLU A 864 -33.47 -17.12 -1.74
CA GLU A 864 -32.66 -18.25 -1.30
C GLU A 864 -31.33 -17.80 -0.68
N ILE A 865 -30.59 -16.92 -1.37
CA ILE A 865 -29.32 -16.37 -0.90
C ILE A 865 -29.52 -15.45 0.30
N LYS A 866 -30.64 -14.70 0.36
CA LYS A 866 -31.01 -13.89 1.53
C LYS A 866 -31.36 -14.75 2.76
N ALA A 867 -31.84 -15.98 2.56
CA ALA A 867 -32.19 -16.90 3.64
C ALA A 867 -30.96 -17.57 4.30
N LEU A 868 -29.85 -17.71 3.56
CA LEU A 868 -28.59 -18.30 4.05
C LEU A 868 -27.93 -17.46 5.15
N LYS A 869 -28.12 -17.86 6.41
CA LYS A 869 -27.56 -17.19 7.59
C LYS A 869 -26.16 -17.72 7.90
N VAL A 870 -25.28 -16.82 8.33
CA VAL A 870 -23.92 -17.15 8.79
C VAL A 870 -23.71 -16.52 10.16
N LEU A 871 -23.39 -17.34 11.15
CA LEU A 871 -23.16 -16.87 12.51
C LEU A 871 -21.71 -16.38 12.71
N PRO A 872 -21.49 -15.31 13.48
CA PRO A 872 -20.16 -14.78 13.75
C PRO A 872 -19.39 -15.68 14.71
N LEU A 873 -18.06 -15.75 14.54
CA LEU A 873 -17.18 -16.39 15.52
C LEU A 873 -17.32 -15.78 16.93
N PRO A 874 -17.12 -16.55 18.02
CA PRO A 874 -17.14 -16.01 19.37
C PRO A 874 -16.07 -14.92 19.59
N ARG A 875 -16.49 -13.68 19.93
CA ARG A 875 -15.61 -12.52 20.11
C ARG A 875 -14.51 -12.79 21.17
N LYS A 876 -13.26 -13.01 20.71
CA LYS A 876 -12.10 -13.36 21.55
C LYS A 876 -11.67 -12.18 22.44
N LYS A 877 -12.10 -12.17 23.71
CA LYS A 877 -11.79 -11.13 24.74
C LYS A 877 -10.29 -11.06 25.11
N LYS A 878 -9.44 -10.52 24.22
CA LYS A 878 -8.01 -10.28 24.47
C LYS A 878 -7.83 -9.27 25.63
N LYS A 879 -7.25 -9.70 26.76
CA LYS A 879 -6.89 -8.79 27.88
C LYS A 879 -5.73 -7.87 27.46
N GLY A 880 -5.87 -6.57 27.76
CA GLY A 880 -4.82 -5.56 27.51
C GLY A 880 -4.97 -4.76 26.21
N ARG A 881 -4.00 -3.89 25.92
CA ARG A 881 -4.03 -3.00 24.75
C ARG A 881 -3.81 -3.78 23.45
N THR A 882 -4.75 -3.66 22.49
CA THR A 882 -4.61 -4.22 21.13
C THR A 882 -3.29 -3.79 20.50
N LYS A 883 -2.46 -4.77 20.11
CA LYS A 883 -1.20 -4.53 19.40
C LYS A 883 -1.52 -4.08 17.96
N VAL A 884 -1.03 -2.91 17.56
CA VAL A 884 -1.37 -2.26 16.28
C VAL A 884 -0.49 -2.76 15.11
N LEU A 885 0.70 -3.28 15.42
CA LEU A 885 1.68 -3.86 14.48
C LEU A 885 1.62 -5.40 14.49
N ARG A 886 2.31 -6.06 13.55
CA ARG A 886 2.56 -7.52 13.53
C ARG A 886 3.06 -8.00 14.90
N LEU A 887 2.78 -9.26 15.26
CA LEU A 887 3.58 -9.94 16.26
C LEU A 887 4.88 -10.33 15.56
N PRO A 888 6.05 -9.80 15.97
CA PRO A 888 7.28 -10.05 15.25
C PRO A 888 7.62 -11.54 15.23
N SER A 889 8.04 -12.07 14.08
CA SER A 889 8.62 -13.42 14.00
C SER A 889 9.97 -13.48 14.74
N THR A 890 10.48 -14.69 15.00
CA THR A 890 11.65 -14.89 15.88
C THR A 890 12.89 -14.18 15.33
N GLY A 891 13.25 -13.05 15.95
CA GLY A 891 14.41 -12.21 15.58
C GLY A 891 14.06 -10.83 15.04
N GLU A 892 12.82 -10.59 14.59
CA GLU A 892 12.36 -9.29 14.09
C GLU A 892 12.35 -8.24 15.24
N ARG A 893 13.32 -7.32 15.18
CA ARG A 893 13.47 -6.25 16.17
C ARG A 893 12.55 -5.07 15.86
N ARG A 894 11.65 -4.76 16.79
CA ARG A 894 10.96 -3.46 16.79
C ARG A 894 11.97 -2.31 16.94
N PRO A 895 11.76 -1.17 16.26
CA PRO A 895 12.39 0.08 16.66
C PRO A 895 12.17 0.32 18.16
N LYS A 896 13.24 0.60 18.90
CA LYS A 896 13.15 0.99 20.30
C LYS A 896 12.36 2.30 20.35
N ARG A 897 11.07 2.23 20.73
CA ARG A 897 10.39 3.42 21.26
C ARG A 897 11.29 3.98 22.35
N GLN A 898 11.69 5.25 22.24
CA GLN A 898 12.30 5.95 23.35
C GLN A 898 11.44 5.70 24.59
N ARG A 899 12.05 5.25 25.68
CA ARG A 899 11.39 5.23 26.97
C ARG A 899 11.15 6.70 27.32
N THR A 900 9.93 7.19 27.09
CA THR A 900 9.42 8.37 27.79
C THR A 900 9.75 8.16 29.25
N GLN A 901 10.59 9.02 29.81
CA GLN A 901 10.99 8.89 31.20
C GLN A 901 9.74 9.04 32.05
N ASN A 902 9.18 7.91 32.52
CA ASN A 902 8.25 7.94 33.63
C ASN A 902 9.04 8.55 34.78
N LYS A 903 8.82 9.84 35.07
CA LYS A 903 9.32 10.49 36.29
C LYS A 903 8.89 9.58 37.44
N ARG A 904 9.83 8.80 37.98
CA ARG A 904 9.60 8.05 39.21
C ARG A 904 9.23 9.10 40.23
N ARG A 905 8.03 8.99 40.83
CA ARG A 905 7.73 9.75 42.05
C ARG A 905 8.90 9.50 43.02
N PRO A 906 9.45 10.54 43.67
CA PRO A 906 10.47 10.32 44.68
C PRO A 906 10.00 9.25 45.65
N ARG A 907 10.84 8.25 45.91
CA ARG A 907 10.60 7.36 47.06
C ARG A 907 10.76 8.24 48.29
N GLN A 908 9.68 8.39 49.06
CA GLN A 908 9.77 8.95 50.40
C GLN A 908 10.81 8.12 51.18
N SER A 909 11.75 8.80 51.84
CA SER A 909 12.82 8.14 52.58
C SER A 909 12.27 7.40 53.80
N LEU A 910 12.93 6.32 54.20
CA LEU A 910 12.56 5.48 55.36
C LEU A 910 12.87 6.14 56.72
N GLN A 911 12.80 7.47 56.80
CA GLN A 911 13.15 8.26 57.97
C GLN A 911 11.96 8.50 58.92
N TRP A 912 10.75 8.07 58.52
CA TRP A 912 9.49 8.18 59.29
C TRP A 912 9.26 7.00 60.26
N LEU A 913 10.32 6.28 60.65
CA LEU A 913 10.27 5.09 61.52
C LEU A 913 11.19 5.17 62.75
N LEU A 914 11.85 6.30 63.00
CA LEU A 914 12.88 6.43 64.06
C LEU A 914 12.67 7.58 65.05
N PHE A 915 11.70 8.47 64.83
CA PHE A 915 11.34 9.51 65.80
C PHE A 915 9.82 9.60 65.94
N GLY A 916 9.35 9.64 67.19
CA GLY A 916 7.93 9.56 67.54
C GLY A 916 7.19 10.89 67.48
N ASN A 917 5.86 10.81 67.68
CA ASN A 917 4.93 11.94 67.68
C ASN A 917 5.38 13.10 68.60
N HIS A 918 5.20 14.34 68.14
CA HIS A 918 4.67 15.40 69.00
C HIS A 918 3.77 16.38 68.21
N SER A 919 2.51 16.44 68.64
CA SER A 919 1.61 17.61 68.73
C SER A 919 1.79 18.75 67.70
N ILE A 920 0.81 19.07 66.86
CA ILE A 920 -0.57 19.53 67.16
C ILE A 920 -1.47 19.31 65.93
#